data_AF-A0A1W1X3R9-F1
#
_entry.id   AF-A0A1W1X3R9-F1
#
_cell.length_a   1.000
_cell.length_b   1.000
_cell.length_c   1.000
_cell.angle_alpha   90.00
_cell.angle_beta   90.00
_cell.angle_gamma   90.00
#
_symmetry.space_group_name_H-M   'P 1'
#
loop_
_entity.id
_entity.type
_entity.pdbx_description
1 polymer ?
#
loop_
_entity_poly.entity_id
_entity_poly.type
_entity_poly.pdbx_seq_one_letter_code
_entity_poly.pdbx_strand_id
1 'polypeptide(L)'
;MTANPQDHQQALEFMRQLQALTNRVHATGHLDELLLEIGSDVCAVFAAERLTIYVLGEDGREIVSRVKLGLEGFKELRIPINDRSVAGFVANNKKLLNLHDVYDIQELASHSTTLQFLQAVDKQTGFRAREMLAAPIVSDSDGALLGVIQLINHLPKTPFGPLAEEGIRLLAKTLAVALRHRQTPYPFTASNKYQGLVSAGTLTPAALQVAAKEARRSRTDLETVLMNNFQIKPALLGASYASFYGVPYEPFRADRVKPLDLLRNIKREFATENCWLPIEETSAGLLVVSPDPEKAKASHTIGHVFHGKKVDLRVCTVQDFKQSLDLYFGSEAAIGSESVDELLSGMDDDEVEAVSTEDISLAQDNELVKLVNQIIVEANKLGASDIHIEPSPGNEKTRIRFRRDGSLMQYRDIPAAYRNPLVTRLKIMCDLDISEKRKPQDGKIKFKKYVPGLDIELRVATIPTAGGVEDVVMRILAAGEPLPLDKLALSPHNLHMLKDVISKPYGLFFVCGPTGSGKTTTLHSILKYLNTEETKIWTAEDPVEITQKGLRQVQVNVKAGLTFAGIMRSFLRADPDIIMVGEMRDAETTGIGIEASLTGHLVLATLHTNSAPESIIRLLDMGMDPFNFADALLGILAQRLAKRLCGCKQPYTPNQDEVRHLLNEYCEELKSTEAWQHEPAYPAIYKDWVQRFGNDKGEFTLYKPVGCEKCGDTGYKGRVGLHELLVASDDVKRLVQERARVPKILASGLDSGMRTLKQDGIEKVLGGLTDMAQVRAVCIK
;
A
#
# COMPACT_ATOMS: atom_id res chain seq x y z
N MET A 1 -34.27 79.67 -13.16
CA MET A 1 -33.70 79.46 -11.82
C MET A 1 -32.39 78.71 -12.00
N THR A 2 -31.28 79.37 -11.72
CA THR A 2 -29.91 78.88 -11.89
C THR A 2 -29.58 77.87 -10.79
N ALA A 3 -29.41 76.60 -11.14
CA ALA A 3 -28.95 75.57 -10.20
C ALA A 3 -27.53 75.89 -9.72
N ASN A 4 -27.29 75.74 -8.42
CA ASN A 4 -26.04 76.07 -7.73
C ASN A 4 -24.90 75.15 -8.24
N PRO A 5 -23.70 75.66 -8.59
CA PRO A 5 -22.61 74.83 -9.13
C PRO A 5 -22.23 73.61 -8.27
N GLN A 6 -22.44 73.70 -6.94
CA GLN A 6 -22.23 72.60 -6.01
C GLN A 6 -23.24 71.45 -6.20
N ASP A 7 -24.50 71.72 -6.51
CA ASP A 7 -25.54 70.69 -6.73
C ASP A 7 -25.26 69.90 -8.02
N HIS A 8 -24.74 70.57 -9.04
CA HIS A 8 -24.37 69.93 -10.31
C HIS A 8 -23.17 69.00 -10.13
N GLN A 9 -22.19 69.39 -9.31
CA GLN A 9 -21.02 68.58 -9.01
C GLN A 9 -21.38 67.35 -8.15
N GLN A 10 -22.30 67.49 -7.18
CA GLN A 10 -22.81 66.37 -6.40
C GLN A 10 -23.63 65.39 -7.26
N ALA A 11 -24.46 65.89 -8.18
CA ALA A 11 -25.22 65.05 -9.10
C ALA A 11 -24.32 64.25 -10.06
N LEU A 12 -23.25 64.89 -10.57
CA LEU A 12 -22.24 64.23 -11.40
C LEU A 12 -21.48 63.14 -10.64
N GLU A 13 -21.09 63.40 -9.40
CA GLU A 13 -20.38 62.42 -8.56
C GLU A 13 -21.30 61.24 -8.21
N PHE A 14 -22.56 61.49 -7.85
CA PHE A 14 -23.56 60.45 -7.62
C PHE A 14 -23.72 59.54 -8.85
N MET A 15 -23.89 60.14 -10.05
CA MET A 15 -24.02 59.38 -11.29
C MET A 15 -22.77 58.58 -11.62
N ARG A 16 -21.58 59.12 -11.36
CA ARG A 16 -20.31 58.41 -11.56
C ARG A 16 -20.19 57.19 -10.65
N GLN A 17 -20.51 57.34 -9.37
CA GLN A 17 -20.49 56.25 -8.39
C GLN A 17 -21.54 55.19 -8.72
N LEU A 18 -22.74 55.61 -9.11
CA LEU A 18 -23.81 54.71 -9.55
C LEU A 18 -23.43 53.93 -10.82
N GLN A 19 -22.74 54.55 -11.77
CA GLN A 19 -22.26 53.88 -12.98
C GLN A 19 -21.13 52.89 -12.68
N ALA A 20 -20.23 53.20 -11.75
CA ALA A 20 -19.22 52.25 -11.26
C ALA A 20 -19.87 51.03 -10.58
N LEU A 21 -20.90 51.27 -9.77
CA LEU A 21 -21.70 50.22 -9.14
C LEU A 21 -22.40 49.34 -10.18
N THR A 22 -23.03 49.95 -11.19
CA THR A 22 -23.70 49.28 -12.30
C THR A 22 -22.75 48.38 -13.10
N ASN A 23 -21.54 48.88 -13.41
CA ASN A 23 -20.52 48.09 -14.11
C ASN A 23 -20.04 46.90 -13.30
N ARG A 24 -19.89 47.06 -11.97
CA ARG A 24 -19.55 45.95 -11.06
C ARG A 24 -20.65 44.90 -11.01
N VAL A 25 -21.91 45.32 -11.01
CA VAL A 25 -23.07 44.42 -11.08
C VAL A 25 -23.03 43.55 -12.34
N HIS A 26 -22.55 44.09 -13.47
CA HIS A 26 -22.38 43.34 -14.71
C HIS A 26 -21.15 42.40 -14.71
N ALA A 27 -20.10 42.71 -13.94
CA ALA A 27 -18.83 41.98 -13.98
C ALA A 27 -18.77 40.71 -13.12
N THR A 28 -19.68 40.54 -12.16
CA THR A 28 -19.62 39.45 -11.16
C THR A 28 -20.39 38.21 -11.61
N GLY A 29 -19.76 37.04 -11.52
CA GLY A 29 -20.23 35.74 -12.03
C GLY A 29 -21.33 35.03 -11.23
N HIS A 30 -21.54 35.38 -9.95
CA HIS A 30 -22.48 34.71 -9.05
C HIS A 30 -23.43 35.69 -8.35
N LEU A 31 -24.73 35.36 -8.30
CA LEU A 31 -25.80 36.27 -7.84
C LEU A 31 -25.75 36.54 -6.32
N ASP A 32 -25.58 35.51 -5.50
CA ASP A 32 -25.61 35.66 -4.04
C ASP A 32 -24.38 36.42 -3.51
N GLU A 33 -23.22 36.21 -4.12
CA GLU A 33 -21.97 36.93 -3.81
C GLU A 33 -22.07 38.40 -4.23
N LEU A 34 -22.55 38.65 -5.45
CA LEU A 34 -22.86 39.99 -5.95
C LEU A 34 -23.80 40.74 -4.99
N LEU A 35 -24.93 40.14 -4.62
CA LEU A 35 -25.97 40.76 -3.80
C LEU A 35 -25.46 41.13 -2.39
N LEU A 36 -24.61 40.31 -1.80
CA LEU A 36 -23.98 40.58 -0.49
C LEU A 36 -22.92 41.69 -0.58
N GLU A 37 -22.08 41.69 -1.62
CA GLU A 37 -21.03 42.70 -1.79
C GLU A 37 -21.59 44.08 -2.11
N ILE A 38 -22.53 44.18 -3.06
CA ILE A 38 -23.02 45.48 -3.54
C ILE A 38 -23.88 46.21 -2.53
N GLY A 39 -24.47 45.51 -1.55
CA GLY A 39 -25.44 46.16 -0.68
C GLY A 39 -24.82 47.31 0.12
N SER A 40 -23.59 47.14 0.59
CA SER A 40 -22.89 48.17 1.36
C SER A 40 -22.55 49.39 0.49
N ASP A 41 -22.16 49.13 -0.75
CA ASP A 41 -21.90 50.16 -1.75
C ASP A 41 -23.17 50.91 -2.16
N VAL A 42 -24.31 50.21 -2.30
CA VAL A 42 -25.62 50.83 -2.56
C VAL A 42 -26.00 51.76 -1.41
N CYS A 43 -25.90 51.31 -0.16
CA CYS A 43 -26.16 52.18 1.00
C CYS A 43 -25.25 53.42 0.99
N ALA A 44 -23.97 53.27 0.62
CA ALA A 44 -23.04 54.38 0.53
C ALA A 44 -23.42 55.38 -0.58
N VAL A 45 -23.72 54.90 -1.80
CA VAL A 45 -24.08 55.75 -2.96
C VAL A 45 -25.39 56.50 -2.72
N PHE A 46 -26.40 55.83 -2.18
CA PHE A 46 -27.71 56.44 -1.90
C PHE A 46 -27.80 57.12 -0.54
N ALA A 47 -26.69 57.15 0.22
CA ALA A 47 -26.65 57.61 1.60
C ALA A 47 -27.81 57.04 2.45
N ALA A 48 -28.10 55.74 2.32
CA ALA A 48 -29.17 55.07 3.04
C ALA A 48 -28.62 54.32 4.26
N GLU A 49 -29.35 54.33 5.38
CA GLU A 49 -28.94 53.61 6.59
C GLU A 49 -29.10 52.09 6.43
N ARG A 50 -30.13 51.64 5.71
CA ARG A 50 -30.38 50.22 5.44
C ARG A 50 -30.88 49.97 4.03
N LEU A 51 -30.62 48.77 3.54
CA LEU A 51 -31.07 48.26 2.26
C LEU A 51 -31.65 46.87 2.46
N THR A 52 -32.78 46.63 1.80
CA THR A 52 -33.31 45.29 1.58
C THR A 52 -33.53 45.05 0.09
N ILE A 53 -32.99 43.94 -0.42
CA ILE A 53 -33.31 43.45 -1.78
C ILE A 53 -34.11 42.17 -1.62
N TYR A 54 -35.31 42.16 -2.17
CA TYR A 54 -36.18 41.01 -2.27
C TYR A 54 -36.13 40.43 -3.67
N VAL A 55 -36.15 39.10 -3.76
CA VAL A 55 -36.26 38.35 -5.02
C VAL A 55 -37.59 37.61 -5.02
N LEU A 56 -38.20 37.45 -6.20
CA LEU A 56 -39.44 36.69 -6.35
C LEU A 56 -39.24 35.25 -5.84
N GLY A 57 -40.13 34.77 -4.98
CA GLY A 57 -40.16 33.39 -4.51
C GLY A 57 -40.53 32.41 -5.62
N GLU A 58 -40.23 31.12 -5.42
CA GLU A 58 -40.43 30.07 -6.44
C GLU A 58 -41.90 29.92 -6.87
N ASP A 59 -42.84 30.24 -5.99
CA ASP A 59 -44.28 30.16 -6.26
C ASP A 59 -44.85 31.41 -6.97
N GLY A 60 -44.02 32.45 -7.14
CA GLY A 60 -44.39 33.72 -7.76
C GLY A 60 -45.38 34.57 -6.95
N ARG A 61 -45.72 34.19 -5.70
CA ARG A 61 -46.75 34.86 -4.88
C ARG A 61 -46.18 35.64 -3.71
N GLU A 62 -44.94 35.35 -3.32
CA GLU A 62 -44.21 36.10 -2.29
C GLU A 62 -42.88 36.62 -2.81
N ILE A 63 -42.39 37.70 -2.20
CA ILE A 63 -41.01 38.18 -2.37
C ILE A 63 -40.22 37.85 -1.11
N VAL A 64 -39.01 37.38 -1.31
CA VAL A 64 -38.15 36.83 -0.26
C VAL A 64 -36.89 37.68 -0.17
N SER A 65 -36.62 38.21 1.02
CA SER A 65 -35.45 39.06 1.26
C SER A 65 -34.15 38.25 1.08
N ARG A 66 -33.26 38.69 0.19
CA ARG A 66 -31.95 38.09 -0.08
C ARG A 66 -30.79 38.91 0.48
N VAL A 67 -30.93 40.23 0.51
CA VAL A 67 -29.96 41.15 1.13
C VAL A 67 -30.66 41.94 2.21
N LYS A 68 -30.04 42.06 3.38
CA LYS A 68 -30.56 42.84 4.51
C LYS A 68 -29.43 43.50 5.28
N LEU A 69 -29.00 44.68 4.86
CA LEU A 69 -27.95 45.40 5.59
C LEU A 69 -28.55 46.13 6.79
N GLY A 70 -27.97 45.88 7.96
CA GLY A 70 -28.44 46.41 9.25
C GLY A 70 -29.46 45.53 9.98
N LEU A 71 -29.78 44.32 9.49
CA LEU A 71 -30.71 43.35 10.13
C LEU A 71 -29.99 42.03 10.47
N GLU A 72 -28.79 42.11 11.05
CA GLU A 72 -28.03 40.93 11.47
C GLU A 72 -28.80 40.15 12.55
N GLY A 73 -29.06 38.87 12.30
CA GLY A 73 -29.79 37.98 13.22
C GLY A 73 -31.28 37.77 12.92
N PHE A 74 -31.85 38.39 11.89
CA PHE A 74 -33.27 38.22 11.53
C PHE A 74 -33.49 37.14 10.46
N LYS A 75 -34.35 36.14 10.73
CA LYS A 75 -34.77 35.09 9.76
C LYS A 75 -35.26 35.72 8.45
N GLU A 76 -35.05 35.02 7.34
CA GLU A 76 -35.53 35.37 5.99
C GLU A 76 -36.95 35.99 6.03
N LEU A 77 -37.10 37.23 5.55
CA LEU A 77 -38.39 37.92 5.50
C LEU A 77 -39.11 37.50 4.22
N ARG A 78 -40.30 36.93 4.36
CA ARG A 78 -41.18 36.56 3.26
C ARG A 78 -42.38 37.48 3.28
N ILE A 79 -42.54 38.24 2.21
CA ILE A 79 -43.58 39.25 2.09
C ILE A 79 -44.52 38.82 0.96
N PRO A 80 -45.80 38.57 1.23
CA PRO A 80 -46.78 38.30 0.18
C PRO A 80 -46.91 39.47 -0.80
N ILE A 81 -47.06 39.17 -2.09
CA ILE A 81 -47.28 40.17 -3.13
C ILE A 81 -48.75 40.60 -3.09
N ASN A 82 -49.00 41.63 -2.28
CA ASN A 82 -50.28 42.31 -2.15
C ASN A 82 -50.06 43.72 -1.60
N ASP A 83 -51.14 44.49 -1.54
CA ASP A 83 -51.09 45.90 -1.12
C ASP A 83 -50.95 46.10 0.40
N ARG A 84 -50.71 45.07 1.23
CA ARG A 84 -50.68 45.18 2.70
C ARG A 84 -49.29 45.48 3.29
N SER A 85 -48.29 45.70 2.45
CA SER A 85 -46.94 46.09 2.87
C SER A 85 -46.28 46.95 1.80
N VAL A 86 -45.31 47.77 2.19
CA VAL A 86 -44.59 48.66 1.26
C VAL A 86 -43.94 47.87 0.11
N ALA A 87 -43.13 46.86 0.42
CA ALA A 87 -42.46 46.05 -0.59
C ALA A 87 -43.43 45.17 -1.40
N GLY A 88 -44.47 44.62 -0.75
CA GLY A 88 -45.53 43.86 -1.42
C GLY A 88 -46.34 44.72 -2.41
N PHE A 89 -46.65 45.97 -2.05
CA PHE A 89 -47.35 46.92 -2.90
C PHE A 89 -46.53 47.30 -4.13
N VAL A 90 -45.23 47.58 -3.94
CA VAL A 90 -44.29 47.86 -5.03
C VAL A 90 -44.17 46.67 -5.98
N ALA A 91 -44.10 45.44 -5.45
CA ALA A 91 -44.11 44.21 -6.24
C ALA A 91 -45.42 44.03 -7.02
N ASN A 92 -46.56 44.18 -6.35
CA ASN A 92 -47.89 43.93 -6.92
C ASN A 92 -48.23 44.92 -8.04
N ASN A 93 -47.92 46.20 -7.82
CA ASN A 93 -48.26 47.27 -8.76
C ASN A 93 -47.14 47.60 -9.74
N LYS A 94 -45.93 47.06 -9.54
CA LYS A 94 -44.72 47.36 -10.30
C LYS A 94 -44.46 48.88 -10.42
N LYS A 95 -44.70 49.61 -9.32
CA LYS A 95 -44.51 51.06 -9.22
C LYS A 95 -43.51 51.41 -8.14
N LEU A 96 -42.63 52.36 -8.44
CA LEU A 96 -41.75 52.97 -7.43
C LEU A 96 -42.60 53.72 -6.40
N LEU A 97 -42.20 53.62 -5.14
CA LEU A 97 -42.85 54.27 -4.01
C LEU A 97 -41.79 54.97 -3.16
N ASN A 98 -41.97 56.26 -2.90
CA ASN A 98 -41.09 57.08 -2.07
C ASN A 98 -41.93 57.71 -0.94
N LEU A 99 -41.80 57.15 0.26
CA LEU A 99 -42.55 57.56 1.45
C LEU A 99 -41.69 58.47 2.33
N HIS A 100 -42.23 59.62 2.68
CA HIS A 100 -41.57 60.64 3.51
C HIS A 100 -41.68 60.28 5.00
N ASP A 101 -42.80 59.71 5.43
CA ASP A 101 -42.96 59.08 6.73
C ASP A 101 -43.74 57.75 6.64
N VAL A 102 -43.06 56.63 6.87
CA VAL A 102 -43.68 55.29 6.81
C VAL A 102 -44.70 55.04 7.93
N TYR A 103 -44.78 55.90 8.94
CA TYR A 103 -45.81 55.86 9.98
C TYR A 103 -46.99 56.80 9.70
N ASP A 104 -46.93 57.65 8.67
CA ASP A 104 -48.05 58.51 8.28
C ASP A 104 -49.13 57.71 7.53
N ILE A 105 -50.24 57.50 8.22
CA ILE A 105 -51.39 56.74 7.71
C ILE A 105 -52.05 57.47 6.53
N GLN A 106 -52.04 58.81 6.50
CA GLN A 106 -52.63 59.56 5.38
C GLN A 106 -51.76 59.45 4.13
N GLU A 107 -50.43 59.49 4.27
CA GLU A 107 -49.49 59.27 3.16
C GLU A 107 -49.65 57.87 2.58
N LEU A 108 -49.67 56.83 3.42
CA LEU A 108 -49.89 55.45 2.97
C LEU A 108 -51.25 55.26 2.28
N ALA A 109 -52.32 55.81 2.86
CA ALA A 109 -53.69 55.72 2.31
C ALA A 109 -53.84 56.45 0.97
N SER A 110 -53.01 57.48 0.71
CA SER A 110 -53.00 58.18 -0.58
C SER A 110 -52.52 57.29 -1.75
N HIS A 111 -51.73 56.24 -1.46
CA HIS A 111 -51.25 55.28 -2.43
C HIS A 111 -52.15 54.05 -2.56
N SER A 112 -52.63 53.48 -1.45
CA SER A 112 -53.65 52.43 -1.42
C SER A 112 -54.33 52.39 -0.06
N THR A 113 -55.65 52.22 -0.03
CA THR A 113 -56.46 52.18 1.20
C THR A 113 -56.13 50.97 2.09
N THR A 114 -55.39 49.99 1.57
CA THR A 114 -54.96 48.80 2.31
C THR A 114 -53.47 48.78 2.64
N LEU A 115 -52.71 49.80 2.21
CA LEU A 115 -51.28 49.91 2.44
C LEU A 115 -50.95 50.19 3.89
N GLN A 116 -50.05 49.38 4.44
CA GLN A 116 -49.62 49.47 5.83
C GLN A 116 -48.11 49.27 5.93
N PHE A 117 -47.48 49.97 6.88
CA PHE A 117 -46.09 49.70 7.24
C PHE A 117 -46.02 48.60 8.30
N LEU A 118 -45.26 47.54 8.01
CA LEU A 118 -45.09 46.39 8.90
C LEU A 118 -44.08 46.71 10.01
N GLN A 119 -44.57 47.21 11.13
CA GLN A 119 -43.74 47.64 12.28
C GLN A 119 -43.06 46.50 13.06
N ALA A 120 -43.31 45.24 12.70
CA ALA A 120 -42.79 44.08 13.44
C ALA A 120 -41.25 44.06 13.49
N VAL A 121 -40.61 44.46 12.39
CA VAL A 121 -39.14 44.51 12.29
C VAL A 121 -38.57 45.64 13.14
N ASP A 122 -39.18 46.83 13.11
CA ASP A 122 -38.77 47.97 13.93
C ASP A 122 -38.90 47.66 15.43
N LYS A 123 -40.03 47.07 15.84
CA LYS A 123 -40.28 46.70 17.25
C LYS A 123 -39.29 45.66 17.76
N GLN A 124 -38.92 44.67 16.94
CA GLN A 124 -38.00 43.61 17.36
C GLN A 124 -36.52 44.04 17.33
N THR A 125 -36.13 44.91 16.39
CA THR A 125 -34.72 45.33 16.25
C THR A 125 -34.39 46.62 16.99
N GLY A 126 -35.40 47.35 17.47
CA GLY A 126 -35.22 48.68 18.09
C GLY A 126 -34.83 49.78 17.11
N PHE A 127 -34.75 49.47 15.81
CA PHE A 127 -34.51 50.43 14.74
C PHE A 127 -35.81 51.10 14.32
N ARG A 128 -35.75 52.40 14.00
CA ARG A 128 -36.91 53.16 13.53
C ARG A 128 -36.74 53.55 12.08
N ALA A 129 -37.56 52.98 11.21
CA ALA A 129 -37.75 53.46 9.85
C ALA A 129 -38.55 54.77 9.87
N ARG A 130 -38.03 55.79 9.20
CA ARG A 130 -38.65 57.10 9.01
C ARG A 130 -39.16 57.20 7.58
N GLU A 131 -38.27 57.06 6.61
CA GLU A 131 -38.60 57.19 5.19
C GLU A 131 -38.15 55.94 4.41
N MET A 132 -38.82 55.65 3.30
CA MET A 132 -38.53 54.48 2.48
C MET A 132 -38.67 54.78 1.00
N LEU A 133 -37.63 54.44 0.23
CA LEU A 133 -37.66 54.44 -1.22
C LEU A 133 -37.60 52.99 -1.72
N ALA A 134 -38.66 52.53 -2.37
CA ALA A 134 -38.77 51.17 -2.90
C ALA A 134 -39.06 51.19 -4.39
N ALA A 135 -38.31 50.37 -5.16
CA ALA A 135 -38.47 50.25 -6.60
C ALA A 135 -38.59 48.78 -7.02
N PRO A 136 -39.46 48.48 -8.01
CA PRO A 136 -39.62 47.12 -8.52
C PRO A 136 -38.46 46.78 -9.45
N ILE A 137 -37.94 45.57 -9.34
CA ILE A 137 -36.96 45.01 -10.26
C ILE A 137 -37.75 44.22 -11.30
N VAL A 138 -37.87 44.78 -12.50
CA VAL A 138 -38.71 44.25 -13.58
C VAL A 138 -37.83 44.00 -14.81
N SER A 139 -38.05 42.87 -15.46
CA SER A 139 -37.39 42.54 -16.71
C SER A 139 -37.87 43.45 -17.85
N ASP A 140 -36.95 44.13 -18.51
CA ASP A 140 -37.27 45.04 -19.63
C ASP A 140 -37.81 44.31 -20.87
N SER A 141 -37.61 42.99 -21.02
CA SER A 141 -38.04 42.28 -22.24
C SER A 141 -39.44 41.65 -22.17
N ASP A 142 -39.95 41.33 -20.99
CA ASP A 142 -41.27 40.69 -20.81
C ASP A 142 -42.10 41.33 -19.69
N GLY A 143 -41.57 42.35 -19.02
CA GLY A 143 -42.25 43.03 -17.91
C GLY A 143 -42.42 42.13 -16.68
N ALA A 144 -41.74 40.99 -16.58
CA ALA A 144 -41.86 40.08 -15.44
C ALA A 144 -41.24 40.70 -14.18
N LEU A 145 -41.91 40.56 -13.04
CA LEU A 145 -41.36 40.95 -11.74
C LEU A 145 -40.26 39.96 -11.37
N LEU A 146 -39.07 40.45 -11.03
CA LEU A 146 -37.95 39.64 -10.56
C LEU A 146 -37.67 39.89 -9.08
N GLY A 147 -38.07 41.03 -8.54
CA GLY A 147 -37.82 41.40 -7.15
C GLY A 147 -38.19 42.84 -6.82
N VAL A 148 -37.78 43.30 -5.64
CA VAL A 148 -37.96 44.69 -5.16
C VAL A 148 -36.69 45.12 -4.44
N ILE A 149 -36.21 46.33 -4.73
CA ILE A 149 -35.15 46.97 -3.95
C ILE A 149 -35.77 48.05 -3.05
N GLN A 150 -35.36 48.09 -1.78
CA GLN A 150 -35.91 48.96 -0.76
C GLN A 150 -34.78 49.61 0.05
N LEU A 151 -34.68 50.93 -0.02
CA LEU A 151 -33.80 51.77 0.80
C LEU A 151 -34.58 52.35 1.97
N ILE A 152 -33.98 52.38 3.15
CA ILE A 152 -34.61 52.82 4.39
C ILE A 152 -33.73 53.86 5.06
N ASN A 153 -34.33 54.98 5.47
CA ASN A 153 -33.71 56.14 6.10
C ASN A 153 -32.57 56.75 5.29
N HIS A 154 -32.79 57.96 4.79
CA HIS A 154 -31.74 58.75 4.18
C HIS A 154 -30.90 59.40 5.29
N LEU A 155 -29.58 59.22 5.23
CA LEU A 155 -28.62 59.69 6.24
C LEU A 155 -28.67 61.21 6.48
N PRO A 156 -28.90 62.06 5.45
CA PRO A 156 -29.16 63.50 5.64
C PRO A 156 -30.45 63.83 6.39
N LYS A 157 -31.27 62.83 6.75
CA LYS A 157 -32.55 62.98 7.47
C LYS A 157 -33.57 63.83 6.71
N THR A 158 -33.58 63.69 5.40
CA THR A 158 -34.55 64.30 4.48
C THR A 158 -35.02 63.25 3.48
N PRO A 159 -36.26 63.35 2.97
CA PRO A 159 -36.79 62.41 1.98
C PRO A 159 -35.84 62.18 0.81
N PHE A 160 -35.83 60.96 0.26
CA PHE A 160 -35.02 60.65 -0.92
C PHE A 160 -35.44 61.58 -2.07
N GLY A 161 -34.49 62.36 -2.58
CA GLY A 161 -34.77 63.34 -3.64
C GLY A 161 -34.94 62.70 -5.03
N PRO A 162 -35.30 63.50 -6.05
CA PRO A 162 -35.52 63.02 -7.43
C PRO A 162 -34.33 62.26 -8.02
N LEU A 163 -33.10 62.67 -7.69
CA LEU A 163 -31.88 62.00 -8.15
C LEU A 163 -31.76 60.57 -7.61
N ALA A 164 -32.18 60.33 -6.37
CA ALA A 164 -32.22 58.99 -5.78
C ALA A 164 -33.32 58.13 -6.42
N GLU A 165 -34.47 58.72 -6.78
CA GLU A 165 -35.52 58.00 -7.52
C GLU A 165 -35.07 57.56 -8.91
N GLU A 166 -34.37 58.42 -9.65
CA GLU A 166 -33.80 58.07 -10.94
C GLU A 166 -32.69 57.02 -10.79
N GLY A 167 -31.83 57.20 -9.78
CA GLY A 167 -30.73 56.28 -9.50
C GLY A 167 -31.21 54.87 -9.16
N ILE A 168 -32.22 54.73 -8.30
CA ILE A 168 -32.73 53.41 -7.90
C ILE A 168 -33.44 52.71 -9.06
N ARG A 169 -34.06 53.46 -9.99
CA ARG A 169 -34.64 52.90 -11.23
C ARG A 169 -33.56 52.32 -12.14
N LEU A 170 -32.44 53.06 -12.33
CA LEU A 170 -31.33 52.57 -13.15
C LEU A 170 -30.68 51.32 -12.54
N LEU A 171 -30.50 51.33 -11.21
CA LEU A 171 -29.99 50.17 -10.49
C LEU A 171 -30.95 48.98 -10.60
N ALA A 172 -32.26 49.20 -10.44
CA ALA A 172 -33.26 48.14 -10.57
C ALA A 172 -33.24 47.50 -11.97
N LYS A 173 -33.08 48.29 -13.04
CA LYS A 173 -32.91 47.74 -14.41
C LYS A 173 -31.65 46.89 -14.55
N THR A 174 -30.54 47.36 -13.98
CA THR A 174 -29.28 46.63 -13.99
C THR A 174 -29.40 45.29 -13.25
N LEU A 175 -30.03 45.32 -12.07
CA LEU A 175 -30.31 44.11 -11.29
C LEU A 175 -31.23 43.16 -12.04
N ALA A 176 -32.21 43.66 -12.81
CA ALA A 176 -33.08 42.83 -13.62
C ALA A 176 -32.31 42.04 -14.69
N VAL A 177 -31.35 42.67 -15.37
CA VAL A 177 -30.47 42.00 -16.35
C VAL A 177 -29.63 40.92 -15.66
N ALA A 178 -29.03 41.24 -14.51
CA ALA A 178 -28.21 40.32 -13.74
C ALA A 178 -29.00 39.10 -13.21
N LEU A 179 -30.24 39.32 -12.75
CA LEU A 179 -31.12 38.26 -12.25
C LEU A 179 -31.61 37.34 -13.38
N ARG A 180 -31.85 37.86 -14.58
CA ARG A 180 -32.44 37.10 -15.69
C ARG A 180 -31.44 36.30 -16.52
N HIS A 181 -30.22 36.80 -16.71
CA HIS A 181 -29.13 36.06 -17.37
C HIS A 181 -28.77 34.74 -16.67
N ARG A 182 -29.37 34.45 -15.51
CA ARG A 182 -29.11 33.27 -14.68
C ARG A 182 -30.39 32.48 -14.34
N GLN A 183 -31.51 32.75 -15.03
CA GLN A 183 -32.77 32.00 -14.91
C GLN A 183 -32.97 30.95 -16.03
N THR A 184 -31.99 30.69 -16.90
CA THR A 184 -31.95 29.39 -17.60
C THR A 184 -31.84 28.28 -16.57
N PRO A 185 -32.65 27.22 -16.64
CA PRO A 185 -32.74 26.19 -15.60
C PRO A 185 -31.46 25.34 -15.63
N TYR A 186 -30.42 25.86 -15.01
CA TYR A 186 -29.33 25.09 -14.46
C TYR A 186 -29.71 24.77 -13.01
N PRO A 187 -29.51 23.53 -12.54
CA PRO A 187 -29.76 23.18 -11.15
C PRO A 187 -28.99 24.15 -10.26
N PHE A 188 -29.64 24.62 -9.20
CA PHE A 188 -29.10 25.45 -8.15
C PHE A 188 -27.67 25.02 -7.78
N THR A 189 -26.64 25.65 -8.35
CA THR A 189 -25.26 25.41 -7.94
C THR A 189 -25.09 26.11 -6.60
N ALA A 190 -25.25 25.35 -5.52
CA ALA A 190 -24.73 25.72 -4.22
C ALA A 190 -23.29 26.26 -4.40
N SER A 191 -22.94 27.44 -3.85
CA SER A 191 -21.61 28.06 -4.08
C SER A 191 -20.43 27.18 -3.66
N ASN A 192 -20.70 26.15 -2.86
CA ASN A 192 -19.83 25.04 -2.55
C ASN A 192 -20.66 23.82 -2.15
N LYS A 193 -20.07 22.62 -2.22
CA LYS A 193 -20.74 21.36 -1.87
C LYS A 193 -21.26 21.24 -0.43
N TYR A 194 -20.88 22.14 0.49
CA TYR A 194 -21.33 22.15 1.89
C TYR A 194 -22.51 23.10 2.15
N GLN A 195 -22.88 23.94 1.17
CA GLN A 195 -23.95 24.93 1.34
C GLN A 195 -25.31 24.28 1.60
N GLY A 196 -25.55 23.06 1.09
CA GLY A 196 -26.75 22.29 1.38
C GLY A 196 -26.94 22.01 2.88
N LEU A 197 -25.86 21.91 3.66
CA LEU A 197 -25.94 21.78 5.13
C LEU A 197 -26.49 23.05 5.80
N VAL A 198 -26.18 24.21 5.23
CA VAL A 198 -26.66 25.51 5.71
C VAL A 198 -28.12 25.70 5.32
N SER A 199 -28.47 25.40 4.07
CA SER A 199 -29.86 25.46 3.58
C SER A 199 -30.78 24.49 4.33
N ALA A 200 -30.28 23.32 4.72
CA ALA A 200 -31.01 22.34 5.54
C ALA A 200 -31.08 22.72 7.04
N GLY A 201 -30.49 23.85 7.45
CA GLY A 201 -30.46 24.29 8.85
C GLY A 201 -29.63 23.41 9.79
N THR A 202 -28.84 22.49 9.24
CA THR A 202 -27.97 21.59 10.02
C THR A 202 -26.73 22.33 10.55
N LEU A 203 -26.24 23.31 9.79
CA LEU A 203 -25.07 24.11 10.12
C LEU A 203 -25.38 25.59 9.91
N THR A 204 -24.95 26.47 10.82
CA THR A 204 -25.11 27.92 10.60
C THR A 204 -24.02 28.44 9.66
N PRO A 205 -24.25 29.54 8.92
CA PRO A 205 -23.20 30.17 8.10
C PRO A 205 -21.93 30.51 8.89
N ALA A 206 -22.11 30.97 10.14
CA ALA A 206 -21.00 31.25 11.05
C ALA A 206 -20.23 29.98 11.44
N ALA A 207 -20.94 28.89 11.75
CA ALA A 207 -20.30 27.61 12.07
C ALA A 207 -19.51 27.04 10.88
N LEU A 208 -20.02 27.18 9.65
CA LEU A 208 -19.30 26.78 8.44
C LEU A 208 -18.00 27.59 8.25
N GLN A 209 -18.03 28.90 8.51
CA GLN A 209 -16.83 29.74 8.46
C GLN A 209 -15.81 29.37 9.55
N VAL A 210 -16.26 29.03 10.76
CA VAL A 210 -15.39 28.54 11.83
C VAL A 210 -14.75 27.22 11.43
N ALA A 211 -15.53 26.26 10.92
CA ALA A 211 -15.02 24.99 10.42
C ALA A 211 -13.98 25.18 9.30
N ALA A 212 -14.23 26.10 8.37
CA ALA A 212 -13.28 26.43 7.30
C ALA A 212 -11.97 27.05 7.81
N LYS A 213 -12.04 27.93 8.83
CA LYS A 213 -10.84 28.49 9.48
C LYS A 213 -10.07 27.42 10.24
N GLU A 214 -10.78 26.52 10.94
CA GLU A 214 -10.18 25.43 11.68
C GLU A 214 -9.47 24.45 10.75
N ALA A 215 -10.11 24.02 9.66
CA ALA A 215 -9.50 23.17 8.62
C ALA A 215 -8.18 23.77 8.06
N ARG A 216 -8.15 25.08 7.82
CA ARG A 216 -6.92 25.78 7.39
C ARG A 216 -5.85 25.79 8.49
N ARG A 217 -6.23 25.90 9.77
CA ARG A 217 -5.31 25.90 10.91
C ARG A 217 -4.72 24.51 11.18
N SER A 218 -5.54 23.47 11.12
CA SER A 218 -5.16 22.07 11.37
C SER A 218 -4.54 21.38 10.14
N ARG A 219 -4.57 22.03 8.97
CA ARG A 219 -4.14 21.43 7.68
C ARG A 219 -4.89 20.13 7.35
N THR A 220 -6.17 20.07 7.72
CA THR A 220 -7.06 18.94 7.41
C THR A 220 -8.16 19.40 6.45
N ASP A 221 -8.80 18.46 5.76
CA ASP A 221 -9.91 18.80 4.87
C ASP A 221 -11.16 19.24 5.66
N LEU A 222 -12.00 20.06 5.04
CA LEU A 222 -13.19 20.63 5.67
C LEU A 222 -14.23 19.55 6.02
N GLU A 223 -14.33 18.49 5.23
CA GLU A 223 -15.24 17.37 5.51
C GLU A 223 -14.89 16.70 6.84
N THR A 224 -13.62 16.37 7.05
CA THR A 224 -13.09 15.81 8.30
C THR A 224 -13.39 16.71 9.51
N VAL A 225 -13.23 18.02 9.38
CA VAL A 225 -13.54 18.97 10.47
C VAL A 225 -15.04 19.02 10.76
N LEU A 226 -15.88 19.04 9.72
CA LEU A 226 -17.33 19.04 9.88
C LEU A 226 -17.83 17.76 10.56
N MET A 227 -17.21 16.61 10.27
CA MET A 227 -17.57 15.34 10.89
C MET A 227 -17.06 15.22 12.33
N ASN A 228 -15.79 15.52 12.58
CA ASN A 228 -15.19 15.28 13.88
C ASN A 228 -15.52 16.37 14.92
N ASN A 229 -15.50 17.64 14.51
CA ASN A 229 -15.64 18.77 15.43
C ASN A 229 -17.09 19.25 15.51
N PHE A 230 -17.82 19.22 14.39
CA PHE A 230 -19.20 19.67 14.29
C PHE A 230 -20.22 18.52 14.27
N GLN A 231 -19.76 17.27 14.39
CA GLN A 231 -20.59 16.04 14.48
C GLN A 231 -21.61 15.89 13.35
N ILE A 232 -21.30 16.40 12.15
CA ILE A 232 -22.17 16.27 10.98
C ILE A 232 -22.12 14.82 10.48
N LYS A 233 -23.28 14.17 10.41
CA LYS A 233 -23.39 12.79 9.94
C LYS A 233 -23.08 12.67 8.43
N PRO A 234 -22.42 11.58 7.97
CA PRO A 234 -22.10 11.36 6.55
C PRO A 234 -23.30 11.49 5.62
N ALA A 235 -24.47 10.99 6.03
CA ALA A 235 -25.70 11.06 5.23
C ALA A 235 -26.14 12.50 4.91
N LEU A 236 -25.90 13.46 5.82
CA LEU A 236 -26.24 14.87 5.60
C LEU A 236 -25.26 15.54 4.65
N LEU A 237 -23.97 15.19 4.74
CA LEU A 237 -22.94 15.59 3.78
C LEU A 237 -23.25 15.04 2.38
N GLY A 238 -23.57 13.75 2.30
CA GLY A 238 -23.97 13.09 1.06
C GLY A 238 -25.17 13.75 0.39
N ALA A 239 -26.22 14.08 1.14
CA ALA A 239 -27.38 14.80 0.62
C ALA A 239 -27.03 16.20 0.11
N SER A 240 -26.15 16.92 0.82
CA SER A 240 -25.63 18.22 0.37
C SER A 240 -24.84 18.09 -0.94
N TYR A 241 -23.99 17.06 -1.05
CA TYR A 241 -23.20 16.80 -2.25
C TYR A 241 -24.08 16.41 -3.44
N ALA A 242 -25.09 15.57 -3.22
CA ALA A 242 -26.02 15.15 -4.26
C ALA A 242 -26.80 16.33 -4.85
N SER A 243 -27.27 17.23 -3.99
CA SER A 243 -27.94 18.46 -4.40
C SER A 243 -26.99 19.37 -5.20
N PHE A 244 -25.74 19.52 -4.76
CA PHE A 244 -24.75 20.38 -5.43
C PHE A 244 -24.33 19.85 -6.80
N TYR A 245 -23.97 18.56 -6.92
CA TYR A 245 -23.49 17.98 -8.17
C TYR A 245 -24.61 17.50 -9.11
N GLY A 246 -25.87 17.50 -8.66
CA GLY A 246 -27.01 17.04 -9.45
C GLY A 246 -27.00 15.53 -9.75
N VAL A 247 -26.29 14.73 -8.95
CA VAL A 247 -26.23 13.27 -9.06
C VAL A 247 -26.60 12.60 -7.74
N PRO A 248 -27.16 11.38 -7.73
CA PRO A 248 -27.57 10.74 -6.48
C PRO A 248 -26.38 10.42 -5.56
N TYR A 249 -26.62 10.50 -4.24
CA TYR A 249 -25.64 10.09 -3.23
C TYR A 249 -25.64 8.58 -3.05
N GLU A 250 -24.44 7.99 -3.02
CA GLU A 250 -24.21 6.57 -2.78
C GLU A 250 -23.32 6.41 -1.53
N PRO A 251 -23.89 6.00 -0.37
CA PRO A 251 -23.13 5.85 0.87
C PRO A 251 -22.17 4.66 0.82
N PHE A 252 -21.22 4.59 1.75
CA PHE A 252 -20.47 3.38 2.00
C PHE A 252 -21.37 2.26 2.54
N ARG A 253 -21.08 1.02 2.11
CA ARG A 253 -21.80 -0.20 2.49
C ARG A 253 -20.77 -1.29 2.75
N ALA A 254 -20.65 -1.72 4.01
CA ALA A 254 -19.68 -2.73 4.42
C ALA A 254 -19.98 -4.12 3.83
N ASP A 255 -21.24 -4.36 3.45
CA ASP A 255 -21.73 -5.60 2.82
C ASP A 255 -21.52 -5.62 1.29
N ARG A 256 -20.94 -4.58 0.68
CA ARG A 256 -20.69 -4.56 -0.76
C ARG A 256 -19.66 -5.61 -1.16
N VAL A 257 -20.09 -6.53 -2.03
CA VAL A 257 -19.20 -7.49 -2.68
C VAL A 257 -18.26 -6.75 -3.63
N LYS A 258 -16.96 -7.06 -3.55
CA LYS A 258 -15.94 -6.51 -4.43
C LYS A 258 -16.18 -6.98 -5.87
N PRO A 259 -16.44 -6.07 -6.84
CA PRO A 259 -16.68 -6.46 -8.23
C PRO A 259 -15.35 -6.78 -8.94
N LEU A 260 -14.90 -8.04 -8.84
CA LEU A 260 -13.60 -8.49 -9.37
C LEU A 260 -13.43 -8.18 -10.87
N ASP A 261 -14.48 -8.32 -11.66
CA ASP A 261 -14.45 -8.08 -13.11
C ASP A 261 -14.25 -6.60 -13.47
N LEU A 262 -14.84 -5.69 -12.71
CA LEU A 262 -14.71 -4.24 -12.92
C LEU A 262 -13.35 -3.71 -12.44
N LEU A 263 -12.76 -4.35 -11.43
CA LEU A 263 -11.50 -3.93 -10.82
C LEU A 263 -10.27 -4.62 -11.43
N ARG A 264 -10.44 -5.55 -12.37
CA ARG A 264 -9.35 -6.34 -12.98
C ARG A 264 -8.17 -5.48 -13.48
N ASN A 265 -8.46 -4.27 -13.97
CA ASN A 265 -7.47 -3.34 -14.53
C ASN A 265 -7.31 -2.05 -13.71
N ILE A 266 -7.91 -1.95 -12.53
CA ILE A 266 -7.89 -0.74 -11.70
C ILE A 266 -7.11 -1.04 -10.43
N LYS A 267 -6.00 -0.32 -10.22
CA LYS A 267 -5.22 -0.36 -8.98
C LYS A 267 -5.70 0.72 -8.00
N ARG A 268 -5.39 0.56 -6.71
CA ARG A 268 -5.75 1.51 -5.65
C ARG A 268 -5.21 2.90 -5.92
N GLU A 269 -3.96 3.01 -6.35
CA GLU A 269 -3.29 4.28 -6.64
C GLU A 269 -4.01 5.00 -7.80
N PHE A 270 -4.33 4.26 -8.86
CA PHE A 270 -5.06 4.80 -10.01
C PHE A 270 -6.45 5.32 -9.63
N ALA A 271 -7.21 4.56 -8.84
CA ALA A 271 -8.52 4.99 -8.35
C ALA A 271 -8.41 6.22 -7.43
N THR A 272 -7.34 6.30 -6.62
CA THR A 272 -7.08 7.41 -5.69
C THR A 272 -6.70 8.69 -6.44
N GLU A 273 -5.77 8.61 -7.39
CA GLU A 273 -5.33 9.73 -8.24
C GLU A 273 -6.46 10.29 -9.10
N ASN A 274 -7.28 9.41 -9.68
CA ASN A 274 -8.41 9.80 -10.53
C ASN A 274 -9.69 10.11 -9.73
N CYS A 275 -9.71 9.82 -8.43
CA CYS A 275 -10.82 10.08 -7.51
C CYS A 275 -12.16 9.45 -7.93
N TRP A 276 -12.17 8.25 -8.51
CA TRP A 276 -13.41 7.52 -8.82
C TRP A 276 -13.23 6.01 -8.69
N LEU A 277 -14.33 5.29 -8.45
CA LEU A 277 -14.34 3.84 -8.23
C LEU A 277 -15.61 3.18 -8.79
N PRO A 278 -15.52 2.13 -9.63
CA PRO A 278 -16.69 1.40 -10.09
C PRO A 278 -17.18 0.45 -8.99
N ILE A 279 -18.48 0.46 -8.71
CA ILE A 279 -19.09 -0.34 -7.63
C ILE A 279 -19.89 -1.52 -8.18
N GLU A 280 -20.65 -1.31 -9.25
CA GLU A 280 -21.56 -2.32 -9.79
C GLU A 280 -21.80 -2.09 -11.28
N GLU A 281 -22.07 -3.16 -12.02
CA GLU A 281 -22.58 -3.07 -13.38
C GLU A 281 -24.02 -3.59 -13.40
N THR A 282 -24.95 -2.70 -13.76
CA THR A 282 -26.37 -3.02 -13.86
C THR A 282 -26.80 -3.10 -15.33
N SER A 283 -27.99 -3.62 -15.61
CA SER A 283 -28.57 -3.61 -16.96
C SER A 283 -28.75 -2.19 -17.54
N ALA A 284 -28.74 -1.16 -16.70
CA ALA A 284 -28.87 0.25 -17.09
C ALA A 284 -27.50 0.95 -17.35
N GLY A 285 -26.39 0.35 -16.92
CA GLY A 285 -25.05 0.92 -17.06
C GLY A 285 -24.09 0.59 -15.91
N LEU A 286 -22.87 1.12 -16.03
CA LEU A 286 -21.79 1.02 -15.04
C LEU A 286 -21.95 2.08 -13.96
N LEU A 287 -22.18 1.66 -12.71
CA LEU A 287 -22.30 2.55 -11.56
C LEU A 287 -20.91 2.89 -10.99
N VAL A 288 -20.58 4.18 -10.97
CA VAL A 288 -19.29 4.71 -10.52
C VAL A 288 -19.50 5.75 -9.44
N VAL A 289 -18.82 5.60 -8.31
CA VAL A 289 -18.82 6.61 -7.24
C VAL A 289 -17.60 7.52 -7.34
N SER A 290 -17.79 8.79 -6.98
CA SER A 290 -16.72 9.78 -6.90
C SER A 290 -17.02 10.82 -5.79
N PRO A 291 -16.03 11.27 -5.01
CA PRO A 291 -16.17 12.45 -4.15
C PRO A 291 -16.37 13.76 -4.94
N ASP A 292 -15.99 13.77 -6.22
CA ASP A 292 -16.14 14.89 -7.16
C ASP A 292 -16.51 14.36 -8.55
N PRO A 293 -17.82 14.20 -8.84
CA PRO A 293 -18.30 13.66 -10.12
C PRO A 293 -17.94 14.53 -11.33
N GLU A 294 -17.82 15.86 -11.19
CA GLU A 294 -17.45 16.76 -12.27
C GLU A 294 -15.99 16.56 -12.68
N LYS A 295 -15.09 16.47 -11.70
CA LYS A 295 -13.67 16.15 -11.95
C LYS A 295 -13.51 14.77 -12.58
N ALA A 296 -14.23 13.77 -12.09
CA ALA A 296 -14.22 12.43 -12.64
C ALA A 296 -14.68 12.43 -14.12
N LYS A 297 -15.74 13.17 -14.44
CA LYS A 297 -16.26 13.31 -15.81
C LYS A 297 -15.28 14.06 -16.73
N ALA A 298 -14.65 15.15 -16.25
CA ALA A 298 -13.70 15.95 -17.01
C ALA A 298 -12.39 15.21 -17.32
N SER A 299 -11.99 14.25 -16.49
CA SER A 299 -10.77 13.47 -16.70
C SER A 299 -10.83 12.54 -17.92
N HIS A 300 -12.03 12.23 -18.44
CA HIS A 300 -12.28 11.25 -19.51
C HIS A 300 -11.72 9.83 -19.27
N THR A 301 -11.12 9.54 -18.10
CA THR A 301 -10.43 8.26 -17.83
C THR A 301 -11.40 7.09 -17.69
N ILE A 302 -12.60 7.31 -17.16
CA ILE A 302 -13.64 6.27 -17.04
C ILE A 302 -13.99 5.70 -18.42
N GLY A 303 -14.14 6.54 -19.45
CA GLY A 303 -14.49 6.12 -20.81
C GLY A 303 -13.36 5.35 -21.51
N HIS A 304 -12.10 5.64 -21.18
CA HIS A 304 -10.93 4.89 -21.65
C HIS A 304 -10.79 3.53 -20.97
N VAL A 305 -11.13 3.42 -19.68
CA VAL A 305 -11.07 2.14 -18.96
C VAL A 305 -12.26 1.24 -19.32
N PHE A 306 -13.45 1.82 -19.50
CA PHE A 306 -14.70 1.10 -19.79
C PHE A 306 -15.31 1.54 -21.12
N HIS A 307 -14.68 1.13 -22.22
CA HIS A 307 -15.15 1.44 -23.57
C HIS A 307 -16.59 0.97 -23.83
N GLY A 308 -17.42 1.86 -24.39
CA GLY A 308 -18.77 1.52 -24.88
C GLY A 308 -19.84 1.33 -23.80
N LYS A 309 -19.52 1.53 -22.51
CA LYS A 309 -20.49 1.42 -21.41
C LYS A 309 -21.11 2.78 -21.06
N LYS A 310 -22.42 2.78 -20.80
CA LYS A 310 -23.12 3.95 -20.25
C LYS A 310 -22.76 4.08 -18.76
N VAL A 311 -22.23 5.22 -18.35
CA VAL A 311 -21.76 5.46 -16.97
C VAL A 311 -22.87 6.17 -16.17
N ASP A 312 -23.27 5.58 -15.03
CA ASP A 312 -24.07 6.21 -13.99
C ASP A 312 -23.15 6.71 -12.87
N LEU A 313 -22.89 8.02 -12.86
CA LEU A 313 -22.03 8.66 -11.86
C LEU A 313 -22.84 9.02 -10.61
N ARG A 314 -22.38 8.56 -9.46
CA ARG A 314 -22.93 8.84 -8.13
C ARG A 314 -21.92 9.61 -7.29
N VAL A 315 -22.39 10.49 -6.42
CA VAL A 315 -21.52 11.18 -5.46
C VAL A 315 -21.41 10.41 -4.15
N CYS A 316 -20.25 10.41 -3.53
CA CYS A 316 -20.04 9.87 -2.19
C CYS A 316 -19.25 10.87 -1.33
N THR A 317 -19.17 10.67 -0.01
CA THR A 317 -18.25 11.47 0.81
C THR A 317 -16.80 11.03 0.59
N VAL A 318 -15.83 11.87 0.97
CA VAL A 318 -14.40 11.48 0.95
C VAL A 318 -14.16 10.31 1.90
N GLN A 319 -14.85 10.30 3.05
CA GLN A 319 -14.83 9.15 3.95
C GLN A 319 -15.39 7.87 3.29
N ASP A 320 -16.56 7.93 2.66
CA ASP A 320 -17.16 6.77 1.98
C ASP A 320 -16.25 6.23 0.88
N PHE A 321 -15.58 7.13 0.14
CA PHE A 321 -14.65 6.76 -0.91
C PHE A 321 -13.43 6.04 -0.34
N LYS A 322 -12.83 6.57 0.73
CA LYS A 322 -11.72 5.91 1.44
C LYS A 322 -12.13 4.55 1.98
N GLN A 323 -13.31 4.45 2.62
CA GLN A 323 -13.82 3.18 3.15
C GLN A 323 -14.11 2.17 2.03
N SER A 324 -14.59 2.63 0.88
CA SER A 324 -14.81 1.78 -0.31
C SER A 324 -13.49 1.32 -0.93
N LEU A 325 -12.48 2.18 -0.98
CA LEU A 325 -11.12 1.81 -1.38
C LEU A 325 -10.51 0.80 -0.41
N ASP A 326 -10.68 0.98 0.89
CA ASP A 326 -10.18 0.06 1.92
C ASP A 326 -10.90 -1.29 1.85
N LEU A 327 -12.21 -1.30 1.60
CA LEU A 327 -12.98 -2.53 1.38
C LEU A 327 -12.50 -3.28 0.12
N TYR A 328 -12.21 -2.56 -0.97
CA TYR A 328 -11.84 -3.20 -2.24
C TYR A 328 -10.34 -3.52 -2.35
N PHE A 329 -9.46 -2.74 -1.74
CA PHE A 329 -8.01 -2.84 -1.91
C PHE A 329 -7.23 -3.09 -0.61
N GLY A 330 -7.87 -3.07 0.57
CA GLY A 330 -7.23 -3.14 1.89
C GLY A 330 -6.74 -1.76 2.38
N SER A 331 -6.74 -1.51 3.70
CA SER A 331 -6.31 -0.22 4.26
C SER A 331 -4.79 -0.10 4.37
N GLU A 332 -4.25 1.11 4.12
CA GLU A 332 -2.81 1.39 4.28
C GLU A 332 -2.37 1.39 5.76
N ALA A 333 -3.27 1.74 6.68
CA ALA A 333 -2.96 1.87 8.10
C ALA A 333 -3.03 0.55 8.90
N ALA A 334 -3.75 -0.47 8.42
CA ALA A 334 -3.88 -1.73 9.16
C ALA A 334 -2.71 -2.70 8.97
N ILE A 335 -1.82 -2.46 8.01
CA ILE A 335 -0.68 -3.33 7.73
C ILE A 335 0.51 -2.85 8.57
N GLY A 336 0.40 -2.94 9.90
CA GLY A 336 1.54 -2.66 10.77
C GLY A 336 1.30 -2.44 12.25
N SER A 337 0.09 -2.10 12.70
CA SER A 337 -0.14 -1.69 14.10
C SER A 337 -1.09 -2.55 14.92
N GLU A 338 -1.94 -3.40 14.32
CA GLU A 338 -2.77 -4.34 15.09
C GLU A 338 -1.91 -5.55 15.50
N SER A 339 -1.75 -5.75 16.80
CA SER A 339 -1.10 -6.93 17.31
C SER A 339 -2.00 -8.15 17.09
N VAL A 340 -1.41 -9.32 16.84
CA VAL A 340 -2.22 -10.54 16.69
C VAL A 340 -3.03 -10.79 17.98
N ASP A 341 -2.56 -10.33 19.16
CA ASP A 341 -3.27 -10.39 20.45
C ASP A 341 -4.57 -9.59 20.46
N GLU A 342 -4.57 -8.39 19.89
CA GLU A 342 -5.81 -7.60 19.76
C GLU A 342 -6.81 -8.30 18.84
N LEU A 343 -6.34 -8.90 17.74
CA LEU A 343 -7.20 -9.68 16.82
C LEU A 343 -7.79 -10.92 17.49
N LEU A 344 -7.03 -11.64 18.34
CA LEU A 344 -7.57 -12.78 19.09
C LEU A 344 -8.44 -12.36 20.28
N SER A 345 -8.20 -11.20 20.89
CA SER A 345 -8.99 -10.72 22.03
C SER A 345 -10.39 -10.26 21.64
N GLY A 346 -10.61 -9.85 20.38
CA GLY A 346 -11.94 -9.60 19.82
C GLY A 346 -12.72 -10.89 19.52
N MET A 347 -12.12 -12.07 19.75
CA MET A 347 -12.58 -13.36 19.28
C MET A 347 -12.87 -14.41 20.38
N ASP A 348 -12.67 -14.10 21.67
CA ASP A 348 -13.10 -14.90 22.83
C ASP A 348 -14.42 -14.29 23.39
N ASP A 349 -15.48 -14.96 23.87
CA ASP A 349 -15.71 -16.34 24.32
C ASP A 349 -17.26 -16.57 24.36
N ASP A 350 -17.94 -16.58 23.21
CA ASP A 350 -19.33 -17.06 23.17
C ASP A 350 -19.30 -18.56 22.88
N GLU A 351 -19.88 -19.37 23.77
CA GLU A 351 -19.98 -20.83 23.65
C GLU A 351 -20.53 -21.23 22.27
N VAL A 352 -19.65 -21.59 21.34
CA VAL A 352 -20.04 -22.10 20.03
C VAL A 352 -20.34 -23.59 20.18
N GLU A 353 -21.60 -23.93 20.48
CA GLU A 353 -22.16 -25.23 20.12
C GLU A 353 -21.81 -25.52 18.65
N ALA A 354 -21.57 -26.78 18.30
CA ALA A 354 -21.11 -27.21 16.98
C ALA A 354 -21.98 -26.65 15.83
N VAL A 355 -21.65 -25.45 15.34
CA VAL A 355 -22.27 -24.85 14.16
C VAL A 355 -21.68 -25.53 12.94
N SER A 356 -22.57 -26.00 12.07
CA SER A 356 -22.25 -26.47 10.73
C SER A 356 -21.34 -25.48 9.99
N THR A 357 -20.42 -26.01 9.19
CA THR A 357 -19.40 -25.31 8.38
C THR A 357 -19.90 -24.23 7.40
N GLU A 358 -21.18 -23.87 7.43
CA GLU A 358 -21.83 -22.99 6.45
C GLU A 358 -22.20 -21.59 6.98
N ASP A 359 -22.14 -21.33 8.30
CA ASP A 359 -22.51 -20.03 8.89
C ASP A 359 -21.35 -19.38 9.67
N ILE A 360 -20.25 -19.07 8.98
CA ILE A 360 -19.26 -18.11 9.48
C ILE A 360 -19.76 -16.71 9.10
N SER A 361 -19.95 -15.84 10.08
CA SER A 361 -20.36 -14.46 9.79
C SER A 361 -19.29 -13.75 8.93
N LEU A 362 -19.70 -12.90 7.99
CA LEU A 362 -18.79 -12.13 7.13
C LEU A 362 -17.77 -11.28 7.91
N ALA A 363 -18.06 -10.96 9.19
CA ALA A 363 -17.15 -10.27 10.09
C ALA A 363 -15.98 -11.16 10.54
N GLN A 364 -16.26 -12.41 10.92
CA GLN A 364 -15.24 -13.40 11.29
C GLN A 364 -14.33 -13.76 10.11
N ASP A 365 -14.87 -13.79 8.88
CA ASP A 365 -14.07 -13.99 7.66
C ASP A 365 -13.07 -12.85 7.44
N ASN A 366 -13.44 -11.60 7.71
CA ASN A 366 -12.54 -10.46 7.55
C ASN A 366 -11.41 -10.46 8.61
N GLU A 367 -11.74 -10.80 9.87
CA GLU A 367 -10.74 -10.95 10.93
C GLU A 367 -9.78 -12.11 10.68
N LEU A 368 -10.29 -13.23 10.15
CA LEU A 368 -9.46 -14.37 9.74
C LEU A 368 -8.50 -13.99 8.60
N VAL A 369 -8.97 -13.20 7.62
CA VAL A 369 -8.12 -12.69 6.53
C VAL A 369 -6.99 -11.82 7.08
N LYS A 370 -7.30 -10.90 8.00
CA LYS A 370 -6.28 -10.09 8.70
C LYS A 370 -5.30 -10.96 9.46
N LEU A 371 -5.78 -11.95 10.21
CA LEU A 371 -4.96 -12.88 11.00
C LEU A 371 -3.96 -13.64 10.11
N VAL A 372 -4.42 -14.25 9.02
CA VAL A 372 -3.54 -14.99 8.08
C VAL A 372 -2.49 -14.06 7.45
N ASN A 373 -2.90 -12.87 7.01
CA ASN A 373 -1.98 -11.90 6.43
C ASN A 373 -0.93 -11.46 7.47
N GLN A 374 -1.35 -11.20 8.70
CA GLN A 374 -0.46 -10.76 9.77
C GLN A 374 0.53 -11.86 10.19
N ILE A 375 0.12 -13.13 10.25
CA ILE A 375 1.02 -14.26 10.48
C ILE A 375 2.14 -14.29 9.43
N ILE A 376 1.81 -14.10 8.15
CA ILE A 376 2.78 -14.11 7.05
C ILE A 376 3.71 -12.87 7.12
N VAL A 377 3.15 -11.69 7.41
CA VAL A 377 3.92 -10.44 7.56
C VAL A 377 4.91 -10.56 8.73
N GLU A 378 4.47 -11.04 9.88
CA GLU A 378 5.30 -11.22 11.07
C GLU A 378 6.37 -12.30 10.84
N ALA A 379 6.03 -13.42 10.18
CA ALA A 379 7.01 -14.42 9.79
C ALA A 379 8.12 -13.83 8.91
N ASN A 380 7.77 -13.00 7.92
CA ASN A 380 8.75 -12.32 7.07
C ASN A 380 9.58 -11.29 7.85
N LYS A 381 8.96 -10.45 8.70
CA LYS A 381 9.68 -9.49 9.57
C LYS A 381 10.69 -10.18 10.48
N LEU A 382 10.32 -11.34 11.02
CA LEU A 382 11.18 -12.16 11.89
C LEU A 382 12.23 -12.98 11.11
N GLY A 383 12.24 -12.92 9.78
CA GLY A 383 13.18 -13.63 8.93
C GLY A 383 13.00 -15.15 8.95
N ALA A 384 11.77 -15.63 9.10
CA ALA A 384 11.45 -17.05 9.03
C ALA A 384 11.61 -17.59 7.61
N SER A 385 12.09 -18.83 7.47
CA SER A 385 12.14 -19.54 6.18
C SER A 385 10.84 -20.30 5.89
N ASP A 386 10.22 -20.84 6.94
CA ASP A 386 9.03 -21.67 6.84
C ASP A 386 8.04 -21.30 7.96
N ILE A 387 6.75 -21.26 7.61
CA ILE A 387 5.62 -21.13 8.53
C ILE A 387 4.94 -22.49 8.61
N HIS A 388 4.81 -23.02 9.82
CA HIS A 388 4.17 -24.28 10.11
C HIS A 388 2.86 -24.01 10.84
N ILE A 389 1.74 -24.46 10.29
CA ILE A 389 0.42 -24.45 10.91
C ILE A 389 0.03 -25.90 11.11
N GLU A 390 -0.05 -26.30 12.38
CA GLU A 390 -0.14 -27.69 12.81
C GLU A 390 -1.39 -27.83 13.69
N PRO A 391 -2.55 -28.12 13.09
CA PRO A 391 -3.77 -28.29 13.84
C PRO A 391 -3.80 -29.63 14.56
N SER A 392 -4.24 -29.63 15.82
CA SER A 392 -4.50 -30.87 16.55
C SER A 392 -5.93 -31.38 16.33
N PRO A 393 -6.17 -32.70 16.51
CA PRO A 393 -7.52 -33.28 16.55
C PRO A 393 -8.34 -32.80 17.77
N GLY A 394 -9.67 -32.94 17.69
CA GLY A 394 -10.57 -32.59 18.79
C GLY A 394 -10.60 -31.10 19.10
N ASN A 395 -10.62 -30.76 20.40
CA ASN A 395 -10.66 -29.39 20.94
C ASN A 395 -9.27 -28.84 21.32
N GLU A 396 -8.20 -29.53 20.92
CA GLU A 396 -6.84 -29.01 21.12
C GLU A 396 -6.57 -27.79 20.20
N LYS A 397 -5.73 -26.89 20.68
CA LYS A 397 -5.36 -25.66 19.96
C LYS A 397 -4.54 -25.99 18.70
N THR A 398 -4.70 -25.16 17.67
CA THR A 398 -3.85 -25.19 16.46
C THR A 398 -2.54 -24.48 16.74
N ARG A 399 -1.41 -25.16 16.57
CA ARG A 399 -0.09 -24.59 16.85
C ARG A 399 0.51 -23.97 15.60
N ILE A 400 1.02 -22.74 15.73
CA ILE A 400 1.80 -22.06 14.71
C ILE A 400 3.26 -21.97 15.16
N ARG A 401 4.16 -22.43 14.29
CA ARG A 401 5.61 -22.38 14.51
C ARG A 401 6.30 -21.74 13.31
N PHE A 402 7.34 -20.98 13.57
CA PHE A 402 8.21 -20.44 12.52
C PHE A 402 9.55 -21.16 12.56
N ARG A 403 10.08 -21.48 11.38
CA ARG A 403 11.47 -21.91 11.24
C ARG A 403 12.35 -20.67 11.03
N ARG A 404 13.17 -20.32 12.02
CA ARG A 404 14.15 -19.23 11.92
C ARG A 404 15.55 -19.79 12.09
N ASP A 405 16.45 -19.44 11.18
CA ASP A 405 17.85 -19.90 11.20
C ASP A 405 17.98 -21.43 11.36
N GLY A 406 17.05 -22.19 10.76
CA GLY A 406 17.00 -23.65 10.78
C GLY A 406 16.26 -24.25 11.99
N SER A 407 16.00 -23.50 13.06
CA SER A 407 15.30 -23.97 14.25
C SER A 407 13.81 -23.65 14.23
N LEU A 408 12.99 -24.60 14.66
CA LEU A 408 11.56 -24.39 14.90
C LEU A 408 11.38 -23.66 16.23
N MET A 409 10.60 -22.58 16.20
CA MET A 409 10.21 -21.83 17.39
C MET A 409 8.69 -21.72 17.41
N GLN A 410 8.08 -21.93 18.57
CA GLN A 410 6.66 -21.68 18.75
C GLN A 410 6.41 -20.19 18.60
N TYR A 411 5.51 -19.83 17.69
CA TYR A 411 5.05 -18.46 17.53
C TYR A 411 3.79 -18.26 18.37
N ARG A 412 2.80 -19.15 18.19
CA ARG A 412 1.48 -18.98 18.82
C ARG A 412 0.61 -20.21 18.76
N ASP A 413 -0.36 -20.30 19.67
CA ASP A 413 -1.44 -21.27 19.59
C ASP A 413 -2.76 -20.53 19.30
N ILE A 414 -3.58 -21.09 18.42
CA ILE A 414 -4.87 -20.55 17.99
C ILE A 414 -6.00 -21.49 18.46
N PRO A 415 -7.15 -20.97 18.92
CA PRO A 415 -8.29 -21.81 19.31
C PRO A 415 -8.73 -22.80 18.23
N ALA A 416 -9.27 -23.95 18.66
CA ALA A 416 -9.67 -25.05 17.77
C ALA A 416 -10.75 -24.64 16.74
N ALA A 417 -11.59 -23.65 17.09
CA ALA A 417 -12.64 -23.11 16.21
C ALA A 417 -12.08 -22.59 14.87
N TYR A 418 -10.87 -22.02 14.86
CA TYR A 418 -10.26 -21.43 13.67
C TYR A 418 -9.46 -22.42 12.83
N ARG A 419 -9.36 -23.70 13.23
CA ARG A 419 -8.61 -24.74 12.51
C ARG A 419 -9.02 -24.84 11.03
N ASN A 420 -10.29 -25.14 10.77
CA ASN A 420 -10.79 -25.36 9.42
C ASN A 420 -10.83 -24.06 8.61
N PRO A 421 -11.26 -22.92 9.18
CA PRO A 421 -11.20 -21.63 8.49
C PRO A 421 -9.78 -21.25 8.04
N LEU A 422 -8.75 -21.43 8.88
CA LEU A 422 -7.36 -21.13 8.53
C LEU A 422 -6.88 -21.92 7.31
N VAL A 423 -7.07 -23.24 7.32
CA VAL A 423 -6.68 -24.11 6.19
C VAL A 423 -7.43 -23.72 4.93
N THR A 424 -8.74 -23.48 5.05
CA THR A 424 -9.59 -23.09 3.92
C THR A 424 -9.14 -21.77 3.30
N ARG A 425 -8.86 -20.76 4.13
CA ARG A 425 -8.35 -19.46 3.66
C ARG A 425 -7.03 -19.60 2.92
N LEU A 426 -6.11 -20.42 3.43
CA LEU A 426 -4.82 -20.66 2.78
C LEU A 426 -4.98 -21.39 1.45
N LYS A 427 -5.87 -22.39 1.36
CA LYS A 427 -6.23 -23.06 0.11
C LYS A 427 -6.77 -22.08 -0.93
N ILE A 428 -7.67 -21.17 -0.53
CA ILE A 428 -8.18 -20.10 -1.41
C ILE A 428 -7.04 -19.20 -1.92
N MET A 429 -6.09 -18.83 -1.06
CA MET A 429 -4.99 -17.93 -1.45
C MET A 429 -4.03 -18.53 -2.48
N CYS A 430 -4.00 -19.85 -2.63
CA CYS A 430 -3.15 -20.55 -3.59
C CYS A 430 -3.92 -21.39 -4.61
N ASP A 431 -5.21 -21.09 -4.82
CA ASP A 431 -6.08 -21.72 -5.82
C ASP A 431 -6.17 -23.26 -5.68
N LEU A 432 -6.16 -23.76 -4.44
CA LEU A 432 -6.28 -25.19 -4.12
C LEU A 432 -7.74 -25.63 -3.90
N ASP A 433 -8.01 -26.92 -4.08
CA ASP A 433 -9.34 -27.49 -3.89
C ASP A 433 -9.65 -27.63 -2.40
N ILE A 434 -10.64 -26.85 -1.94
CA ILE A 434 -11.12 -26.83 -0.54
C ILE A 434 -11.84 -28.14 -0.17
N SER A 435 -12.50 -28.76 -1.14
CA SER A 435 -13.28 -29.98 -0.95
C SER A 435 -12.40 -31.22 -0.77
N GLU A 436 -11.21 -31.22 -1.39
CA GLU A 436 -10.26 -32.31 -1.24
C GLU A 436 -9.40 -32.11 0.02
N LYS A 437 -9.54 -33.04 0.96
CA LYS A 437 -8.83 -33.04 2.25
C LYS A 437 -8.07 -34.34 2.53
N ARG A 438 -8.04 -35.27 1.56
CA ARG A 438 -7.50 -36.63 1.75
C ARG A 438 -6.19 -36.85 0.99
N LYS A 439 -5.77 -35.87 0.19
CA LYS A 439 -4.54 -35.93 -0.61
C LYS A 439 -3.69 -34.68 -0.35
N PRO A 440 -2.36 -34.80 -0.34
CA PRO A 440 -1.49 -33.64 -0.33
C PRO A 440 -1.78 -32.71 -1.52
N GLN A 441 -1.68 -31.40 -1.30
CA GLN A 441 -1.83 -30.39 -2.34
C GLN A 441 -0.70 -29.36 -2.24
N ASP A 442 -0.19 -28.91 -3.39
CA ASP A 442 0.87 -27.91 -3.51
C ASP A 442 0.35 -26.68 -4.25
N GLY A 443 0.57 -25.50 -3.69
CA GLY A 443 0.15 -24.22 -4.25
C GLY A 443 1.22 -23.14 -4.13
N LYS A 444 0.99 -21.99 -4.78
CA LYS A 444 1.85 -20.81 -4.67
C LYS A 444 1.02 -19.58 -4.35
N ILE A 445 1.50 -18.75 -3.43
CA ILE A 445 0.89 -17.46 -3.06
C ILE A 445 1.82 -16.34 -3.51
N LYS A 446 1.37 -15.49 -4.43
CA LYS A 446 2.03 -14.21 -4.71
C LYS A 446 1.53 -13.18 -3.71
N PHE A 447 2.27 -13.00 -2.61
CA PHE A 447 1.77 -12.28 -1.44
C PHE A 447 1.53 -10.80 -1.68
N LYS A 448 2.22 -10.21 -2.65
CA LYS A 448 1.99 -8.84 -3.15
C LYS A 448 0.53 -8.54 -3.51
N LYS A 449 -0.27 -9.56 -3.87
CA LYS A 449 -1.70 -9.43 -4.15
C LYS A 449 -2.54 -9.13 -2.90
N TYR A 450 -2.06 -9.53 -1.72
CA TYR A 450 -2.79 -9.44 -0.46
C TYR A 450 -2.26 -8.29 0.41
N VAL A 451 -0.96 -8.01 0.33
CA VAL A 451 -0.31 -6.92 1.07
C VAL A 451 0.55 -6.10 0.11
N PRO A 452 0.11 -4.88 -0.26
CA PRO A 452 0.92 -3.95 -1.05
C PRO A 452 2.23 -3.62 -0.34
N GLY A 453 3.33 -3.53 -1.09
CA GLY A 453 4.66 -3.22 -0.56
C GLY A 453 5.47 -4.42 -0.04
N LEU A 454 4.84 -5.59 0.16
CA LEU A 454 5.55 -6.83 0.51
C LEU A 454 5.58 -7.80 -0.67
N ASP A 455 6.60 -7.67 -1.51
CA ASP A 455 6.81 -8.53 -2.67
C ASP A 455 7.50 -9.82 -2.25
N ILE A 456 6.74 -10.79 -1.72
CA ILE A 456 7.23 -12.14 -1.42
C ILE A 456 6.34 -13.18 -2.11
N GLU A 457 6.91 -14.32 -2.48
CA GLU A 457 6.18 -15.49 -2.96
C GLU A 457 6.24 -16.58 -1.88
N LEU A 458 5.14 -17.27 -1.62
CA LEU A 458 5.13 -18.44 -0.73
C LEU A 458 4.81 -19.69 -1.52
N ARG A 459 5.51 -20.78 -1.22
CA ARG A 459 5.11 -22.13 -1.62
C ARG A 459 4.33 -22.77 -0.49
N VAL A 460 3.13 -23.24 -0.77
CA VAL A 460 2.22 -23.83 0.22
C VAL A 460 2.09 -25.31 -0.05
N ALA A 461 2.18 -26.12 0.99
CA ALA A 461 1.81 -27.53 0.96
C ALA A 461 0.77 -27.80 2.05
N THR A 462 -0.35 -28.41 1.68
CA THR A 462 -1.34 -28.92 2.64
C THR A 462 -1.24 -30.43 2.69
N ILE A 463 -1.09 -31.01 3.88
CA ILE A 463 -0.88 -32.45 4.07
C ILE A 463 -1.94 -32.98 5.04
N PRO A 464 -2.76 -33.97 4.66
CA PRO A 464 -3.71 -34.58 5.59
C PRO A 464 -2.96 -35.32 6.70
N THR A 465 -3.36 -35.06 7.95
CA THR A 465 -2.79 -35.68 9.15
C THR A 465 -3.87 -36.43 9.94
N ALA A 466 -3.45 -37.17 10.97
CA ALA A 466 -4.35 -38.00 11.77
C ALA A 466 -5.45 -37.14 12.43
N GLY A 467 -6.66 -37.70 12.60
CA GLY A 467 -7.78 -36.99 13.20
C GLY A 467 -8.58 -36.09 12.22
N GLY A 468 -8.38 -36.26 10.91
CA GLY A 468 -9.16 -35.56 9.89
C GLY A 468 -8.82 -34.08 9.73
N VAL A 469 -7.60 -33.71 10.15
CA VAL A 469 -7.07 -32.34 10.05
C VAL A 469 -6.01 -32.27 8.95
N GLU A 470 -5.61 -31.06 8.59
CA GLU A 470 -4.65 -30.81 7.52
C GLU A 470 -3.56 -29.86 8.01
N ASP A 471 -2.32 -30.33 8.02
CA ASP A 471 -1.15 -29.50 8.30
C ASP A 471 -0.87 -28.61 7.09
N VAL A 472 -0.51 -27.35 7.34
CA VAL A 472 -0.10 -26.42 6.29
C VAL A 472 1.33 -25.98 6.55
N VAL A 473 2.17 -26.16 5.54
CA VAL A 473 3.55 -25.67 5.54
C VAL A 473 3.68 -24.64 4.43
N MET A 474 4.09 -23.43 4.79
CA MET A 474 4.36 -22.36 3.83
C MET A 474 5.85 -22.01 3.87
N ARG A 475 6.54 -22.17 2.75
CA ARG A 475 7.92 -21.70 2.58
C ARG A 475 7.90 -20.29 2.01
N ILE A 476 8.54 -19.35 2.70
CA ILE A 476 8.74 -17.99 2.21
C ILE A 476 9.90 -18.02 1.22
N LEU A 477 9.60 -17.79 -0.06
CA LEU A 477 10.62 -17.65 -1.09
C LEU A 477 11.18 -16.24 -1.02
N ALA A 478 12.51 -16.15 -0.92
CA ALA A 478 13.19 -14.88 -0.90
C ALA A 478 13.04 -14.20 -2.28
N ALA A 479 12.15 -13.22 -2.37
CA ALA A 479 12.13 -12.30 -3.49
C ALA A 479 13.29 -11.31 -3.31
N GLY A 480 14.35 -11.50 -4.08
CA GLY A 480 15.52 -10.65 -4.00
C GLY A 480 16.58 -11.06 -5.01
N GLU A 481 17.47 -10.12 -5.32
CA GLU A 481 18.65 -10.46 -6.11
C GLU A 481 19.48 -11.56 -5.40
N PRO A 482 20.10 -12.48 -6.15
CA PRO A 482 21.02 -13.45 -5.57
C PRO A 482 22.09 -12.76 -4.72
N LEU A 483 22.46 -13.44 -3.63
CA LEU A 483 23.51 -12.96 -2.74
C LEU A 483 24.82 -12.80 -3.55
N PRO A 484 25.54 -11.67 -3.41
CA PRO A 484 26.86 -11.55 -4.02
C PRO A 484 27.81 -12.62 -3.49
N LEU A 485 28.68 -13.16 -4.35
CA LEU A 485 29.61 -14.24 -4.03
C LEU A 485 30.47 -13.92 -2.79
N ASP A 486 30.92 -12.66 -2.66
CA ASP A 486 31.76 -12.21 -1.55
C ASP A 486 31.02 -12.16 -0.20
N LYS A 487 29.68 -12.22 -0.22
CA LYS A 487 28.83 -12.25 1.00
C LYS A 487 28.47 -13.65 1.48
N LEU A 488 28.92 -14.72 0.78
CA LEU A 488 28.71 -16.11 1.22
C LEU A 488 29.53 -16.51 2.45
N ALA A 489 30.44 -15.64 2.91
CA ALA A 489 31.40 -15.96 3.97
C ALA A 489 32.31 -17.16 3.63
N LEU A 490 32.73 -17.25 2.37
CA LEU A 490 33.89 -18.05 1.98
C LEU A 490 35.15 -17.46 2.64
N SER A 491 36.07 -18.31 3.09
CA SER A 491 37.40 -17.83 3.50
C SER A 491 38.09 -17.18 2.29
N PRO A 492 39.00 -16.21 2.49
CA PRO A 492 39.72 -15.57 1.38
C PRO A 492 40.38 -16.59 0.44
N HIS A 493 40.94 -17.66 1.02
CA HIS A 493 41.49 -18.82 0.31
C HIS A 493 40.44 -19.49 -0.59
N ASN A 494 39.32 -19.96 -0.01
CA ASN A 494 38.28 -20.64 -0.77
C ASN A 494 37.62 -19.73 -1.81
N LEU A 495 37.48 -18.43 -1.52
CA LEU A 495 36.89 -17.47 -2.46
C LEU A 495 37.78 -17.28 -3.70
N HIS A 496 39.10 -17.17 -3.50
CA HIS A 496 40.05 -17.06 -4.61
C HIS A 496 40.05 -18.34 -5.45
N MET A 497 40.23 -19.49 -4.82
CA MET A 497 40.22 -20.79 -5.51
C MET A 497 38.90 -21.05 -6.24
N LEU A 498 37.75 -20.68 -5.63
CA LEU A 498 36.46 -20.83 -6.26
C LEU A 498 36.36 -19.98 -7.53
N LYS A 499 36.75 -18.70 -7.47
CA LYS A 499 36.73 -17.79 -8.63
C LYS A 499 37.60 -18.32 -9.78
N ASP A 500 38.78 -18.84 -9.47
CA ASP A 500 39.69 -19.40 -10.46
C ASP A 500 39.10 -20.65 -11.14
N VAL A 501 38.40 -21.48 -10.38
CA VAL A 501 37.79 -22.72 -10.90
C VAL A 501 36.54 -22.44 -11.73
N ILE A 502 35.63 -21.59 -11.26
CA ILE A 502 34.35 -21.31 -11.96
C ILE A 502 34.51 -20.42 -13.19
N SER A 503 35.64 -19.72 -13.34
CA SER A 503 35.92 -18.87 -14.50
C SER A 503 36.54 -19.64 -15.67
N LYS A 504 36.71 -20.97 -15.54
CA LYS A 504 37.15 -21.82 -16.66
C LYS A 504 36.05 -21.89 -17.72
N PRO A 505 36.41 -21.98 -19.02
CA PRO A 505 35.45 -21.94 -20.12
C PRO A 505 34.52 -23.15 -20.14
N TYR A 506 34.99 -24.31 -19.69
CA TYR A 506 34.22 -25.54 -19.67
C TYR A 506 34.66 -26.45 -18.53
N GLY A 507 33.81 -27.43 -18.24
CA GLY A 507 34.04 -28.43 -17.19
C GLY A 507 32.87 -28.52 -16.22
N LEU A 508 32.98 -29.42 -15.26
CA LEU A 508 31.92 -29.77 -14.33
C LEU A 508 32.27 -29.30 -12.90
N PHE A 509 31.38 -28.50 -12.30
CA PHE A 509 31.53 -28.03 -10.93
C PHE A 509 30.29 -28.35 -10.10
N PHE A 510 30.50 -28.96 -8.93
CA PHE A 510 29.41 -29.35 -8.04
C PHE A 510 29.38 -28.52 -6.77
N VAL A 511 28.17 -28.24 -6.29
CA VAL A 511 27.93 -27.82 -4.90
C VAL A 511 27.19 -28.94 -4.19
N CYS A 512 27.73 -29.46 -3.09
CA CYS A 512 27.14 -30.58 -2.38
C CYS A 512 26.85 -30.31 -0.90
N GLY A 513 25.95 -31.10 -0.34
CA GLY A 513 25.49 -30.97 1.04
C GLY A 513 24.03 -31.42 1.23
N PRO A 514 23.57 -31.58 2.47
CA PRO A 514 22.21 -31.99 2.77
C PRO A 514 21.21 -30.89 2.41
N THR A 515 19.92 -31.18 2.56
CA THR A 515 18.85 -30.18 2.41
C THR A 515 19.05 -29.02 3.38
N GLY A 516 18.84 -27.79 2.92
CA GLY A 516 18.99 -26.59 3.76
C GLY A 516 20.42 -26.14 4.04
N SER A 517 21.43 -26.74 3.39
CA SER A 517 22.83 -26.32 3.47
C SER A 517 23.20 -25.08 2.65
N GLY A 518 22.26 -24.51 1.88
CA GLY A 518 22.47 -23.30 1.09
C GLY A 518 23.05 -23.53 -0.31
N LYS A 519 23.01 -24.77 -0.85
CA LYS A 519 23.54 -25.09 -2.20
C LYS A 519 22.99 -24.19 -3.30
N THR A 520 21.66 -24.05 -3.36
CA THR A 520 20.96 -23.21 -4.34
C THR A 520 21.39 -21.76 -4.22
N THR A 521 21.53 -21.24 -3.00
CA THR A 521 22.02 -19.87 -2.77
C THR A 521 23.43 -19.69 -3.32
N THR A 522 24.33 -20.65 -3.09
CA THR A 522 25.71 -20.60 -3.57
C THR A 522 25.79 -20.72 -5.09
N LEU A 523 25.04 -21.64 -5.71
CA LEU A 523 24.97 -21.74 -7.16
C LEU A 523 24.46 -20.46 -7.81
N HIS A 524 23.37 -19.87 -7.30
CA HIS A 524 22.86 -18.61 -7.83
C HIS A 524 23.81 -17.43 -7.58
N SER A 525 24.62 -17.47 -6.52
CA SER A 525 25.70 -16.49 -6.30
C SER A 525 26.84 -16.62 -7.33
N ILE A 526 27.19 -17.87 -7.68
CA ILE A 526 28.16 -18.18 -8.75
C ILE A 526 27.60 -17.71 -10.10
N LEU A 527 26.35 -18.05 -10.42
CA LEU A 527 25.70 -17.60 -11.65
C LEU A 527 25.63 -16.07 -11.73
N LYS A 528 25.35 -15.37 -10.63
CA LYS A 528 25.41 -13.90 -10.58
C LYS A 528 26.80 -13.34 -10.90
N TYR A 529 27.86 -14.00 -10.45
CA TYR A 529 29.23 -13.60 -10.76
C TYR A 529 29.57 -13.82 -12.25
N LEU A 530 29.08 -14.90 -12.86
CA LEU A 530 29.35 -15.26 -14.25
C LEU A 530 28.40 -14.59 -15.27
N ASN A 531 27.28 -14.03 -14.81
CA ASN A 531 26.24 -13.43 -15.65
C ASN A 531 26.69 -12.09 -16.24
N THR A 532 27.31 -12.16 -17.42
CA THR A 532 27.71 -11.03 -18.25
C THR A 532 26.86 -10.98 -19.53
N GLU A 533 26.91 -9.88 -20.29
CA GLU A 533 26.17 -9.76 -21.55
C GLU A 533 26.64 -10.74 -22.63
N GLU A 534 27.88 -11.21 -22.54
CA GLU A 534 28.52 -12.12 -23.49
C GLU A 534 28.27 -13.60 -23.17
N THR A 535 27.72 -13.90 -21.98
CA THR A 535 27.51 -15.28 -21.50
C THR A 535 26.05 -15.66 -21.48
N LYS A 536 25.69 -16.72 -22.20
CA LYS A 536 24.33 -17.27 -22.23
C LYS A 536 24.18 -18.41 -21.23
N ILE A 537 23.35 -18.19 -20.22
CA ILE A 537 23.15 -19.11 -19.10
C ILE A 537 21.75 -19.75 -19.17
N TRP A 538 21.70 -21.07 -19.20
CA TRP A 538 20.47 -21.87 -19.11
C TRP A 538 20.43 -22.67 -17.80
N THR A 539 19.26 -22.70 -17.14
CA THR A 539 19.08 -23.45 -15.90
C THR A 539 17.89 -24.39 -15.97
N ALA A 540 18.04 -25.60 -15.44
CA ALA A 540 16.96 -26.56 -15.22
C ALA A 540 16.77 -26.73 -13.71
N GLU A 541 15.61 -26.37 -13.16
CA GLU A 541 15.37 -26.31 -11.70
C GLU A 541 14.02 -26.94 -11.32
N ASP A 542 13.93 -27.52 -10.11
CA ASP A 542 12.70 -28.16 -9.60
C ASP A 542 12.40 -27.76 -8.14
N PRO A 543 11.63 -26.68 -7.88
CA PRO A 543 11.24 -25.63 -8.81
C PRO A 543 12.31 -24.54 -8.95
N VAL A 544 12.03 -23.49 -9.74
CA VAL A 544 12.87 -22.27 -9.76
C VAL A 544 12.67 -21.51 -8.43
N GLU A 545 13.71 -21.49 -7.59
CA GLU A 545 13.66 -20.90 -6.24
C GLU A 545 14.08 -19.41 -6.23
N ILE A 546 15.08 -19.04 -7.03
CA ILE A 546 15.61 -17.67 -7.14
C ILE A 546 15.51 -17.25 -8.60
N THR A 547 14.75 -16.19 -8.87
CA THR A 547 14.66 -15.64 -10.23
C THR A 547 15.75 -14.61 -10.45
N GLN A 548 16.54 -14.75 -11.51
CA GLN A 548 17.65 -13.86 -11.82
C GLN A 548 17.55 -13.31 -13.24
N LYS A 549 17.66 -11.98 -13.36
CA LYS A 549 17.69 -11.31 -14.66
C LYS A 549 18.93 -11.72 -15.47
N GLY A 550 18.74 -12.03 -16.75
CA GLY A 550 19.81 -12.47 -17.67
C GLY A 550 19.83 -13.97 -17.91
N LEU A 551 19.28 -14.77 -16.99
CA LEU A 551 19.26 -16.23 -17.10
C LEU A 551 18.02 -16.71 -17.87
N ARG A 552 18.15 -17.89 -18.49
CA ARG A 552 17.04 -18.65 -19.08
C ARG A 552 16.69 -19.82 -18.17
N GLN A 553 15.76 -19.58 -17.25
CA GLN A 553 15.43 -20.54 -16.20
C GLN A 553 14.21 -21.38 -16.61
N VAL A 554 14.40 -22.69 -16.68
CA VAL A 554 13.38 -23.68 -17.03
C VAL A 554 13.02 -24.49 -15.80
N GLN A 555 11.75 -24.49 -15.45
CA GLN A 555 11.23 -25.33 -14.37
C GLN A 555 10.92 -26.73 -14.88
N VAL A 556 11.33 -27.75 -14.15
CA VAL A 556 10.91 -29.14 -14.37
C VAL A 556 9.39 -29.25 -14.28
N ASN A 557 8.80 -29.97 -15.24
CA ASN A 557 7.38 -30.28 -15.28
C ASN A 557 7.17 -31.67 -15.85
N VAL A 558 7.18 -32.67 -14.96
CA VAL A 558 7.02 -34.07 -15.32
C VAL A 558 5.69 -34.33 -16.03
N LYS A 559 4.60 -33.65 -15.65
CA LYS A 559 3.28 -33.80 -16.30
C LYS A 559 3.30 -33.35 -17.77
N ALA A 560 4.14 -32.37 -18.11
CA ALA A 560 4.34 -31.90 -19.48
C ALA A 560 5.50 -32.62 -20.21
N GLY A 561 6.12 -33.63 -19.59
CA GLY A 561 7.27 -34.34 -20.15
C GLY A 561 8.61 -33.60 -20.05
N LEU A 562 8.67 -32.48 -19.32
CA LEU A 562 9.89 -31.70 -19.09
C LEU A 562 10.66 -32.26 -17.88
N THR A 563 11.42 -33.34 -18.07
CA THR A 563 12.33 -33.92 -17.06
C THR A 563 13.71 -33.26 -17.12
N PHE A 564 14.56 -33.42 -16.08
CA PHE A 564 15.93 -32.90 -16.08
C PHE A 564 16.72 -33.34 -17.33
N ALA A 565 16.76 -34.65 -17.60
CA ALA A 565 17.43 -35.19 -18.79
C ALA A 565 16.84 -34.64 -20.11
N GLY A 566 15.51 -34.50 -20.20
CA GLY A 566 14.85 -33.94 -21.40
C GLY A 566 15.20 -32.47 -21.64
N ILE A 567 15.23 -31.67 -20.58
CA ILE A 567 15.62 -30.25 -20.62
C ILE A 567 17.11 -30.13 -21.00
N MET A 568 17.98 -30.92 -20.39
CA MET A 568 19.43 -30.93 -20.67
C MET A 568 19.74 -31.21 -22.14
N ARG A 569 19.08 -32.20 -22.75
CA ARG A 569 19.22 -32.49 -24.19
C ARG A 569 18.80 -31.33 -25.09
N SER A 570 17.86 -30.52 -24.61
CA SER A 570 17.38 -29.34 -25.33
C SER A 570 18.38 -28.18 -25.20
N PHE A 571 19.02 -28.04 -24.04
CA PHE A 571 20.06 -27.03 -23.82
C PHE A 571 21.24 -27.19 -24.76
N LEU A 572 21.69 -28.42 -25.04
CA LEU A 572 22.78 -28.66 -25.99
C LEU A 572 22.51 -28.16 -27.42
N ARG A 573 21.27 -27.82 -27.76
CA ARG A 573 20.88 -27.24 -29.06
C ARG A 573 20.51 -25.76 -28.95
N ALA A 574 20.51 -25.22 -27.73
CA ALA A 574 20.13 -23.86 -27.42
C ALA A 574 21.34 -22.92 -27.37
N ASP A 575 22.51 -23.37 -27.81
CA ASP A 575 23.76 -22.62 -27.86
C ASP A 575 24.10 -21.97 -26.50
N PRO A 576 24.25 -22.76 -25.41
CA PRO A 576 24.58 -22.25 -24.08
C PRO A 576 26.09 -22.11 -23.89
N ASP A 577 26.54 -21.17 -23.06
CA ASP A 577 27.92 -21.18 -22.53
C ASP A 577 27.96 -21.91 -21.18
N ILE A 578 26.95 -21.64 -20.34
CA ILE A 578 26.83 -22.18 -19.00
C ILE A 578 25.49 -22.89 -18.85
N ILE A 579 25.55 -24.12 -18.34
CA ILE A 579 24.38 -24.93 -18.00
C ILE A 579 24.36 -25.15 -16.49
N MET A 580 23.25 -24.80 -15.84
CA MET A 580 23.02 -25.15 -14.44
C MET A 580 21.90 -26.17 -14.30
N VAL A 581 22.17 -27.23 -13.55
CA VAL A 581 21.19 -28.27 -13.21
C VAL A 581 20.94 -28.23 -11.71
N GLY A 582 19.69 -28.01 -11.32
CA GLY A 582 19.29 -27.88 -9.92
C GLY A 582 19.79 -29.04 -9.07
N GLU A 583 19.74 -30.26 -9.60
CA GLU A 583 20.34 -31.45 -8.99
C GLU A 583 20.58 -32.55 -10.02
N MET A 584 21.61 -33.37 -9.80
CA MET A 584 21.85 -34.58 -10.57
C MET A 584 21.57 -35.80 -9.69
N ARG A 585 20.38 -36.39 -9.83
CA ARG A 585 19.93 -37.53 -9.02
C ARG A 585 20.17 -38.90 -9.66
N ASP A 586 20.23 -38.93 -10.99
CA ASP A 586 20.25 -40.15 -11.77
C ASP A 586 21.44 -40.20 -12.75
N ALA A 587 21.76 -41.40 -13.20
CA ALA A 587 22.87 -41.66 -14.11
C ALA A 587 22.68 -40.97 -15.47
N GLU A 588 21.44 -40.87 -15.97
CA GLU A 588 21.14 -40.27 -17.27
C GLU A 588 21.48 -38.77 -17.28
N THR A 589 20.96 -38.02 -16.31
CA THR A 589 21.19 -36.57 -16.18
C THR A 589 22.67 -36.29 -15.91
N THR A 590 23.31 -37.10 -15.08
CA THR A 590 24.74 -36.97 -14.78
C THR A 590 25.60 -37.23 -16.02
N GLY A 591 25.29 -38.28 -16.78
CA GLY A 591 25.98 -38.61 -18.03
C GLY A 591 25.91 -37.49 -19.06
N ILE A 592 24.71 -36.93 -19.28
CA ILE A 592 24.53 -35.78 -20.18
C ILE A 592 25.33 -34.57 -19.69
N GLY A 593 25.39 -34.34 -18.37
CA GLY A 593 26.20 -33.26 -17.79
C GLY A 593 27.71 -33.42 -18.06
N ILE A 594 28.23 -34.64 -17.95
CA ILE A 594 29.64 -34.94 -18.26
C ILE A 594 29.90 -34.74 -19.76
N GLU A 595 29.04 -35.27 -20.64
CA GLU A 595 29.15 -35.07 -22.09
C GLU A 595 29.11 -33.58 -22.48
N ALA A 596 28.19 -32.82 -21.88
CA ALA A 596 28.11 -31.37 -22.07
C ALA A 596 29.43 -30.67 -21.67
N SER A 597 30.01 -31.07 -20.54
CA SER A 597 31.25 -30.48 -20.05
C SER A 597 32.46 -30.79 -20.93
N LEU A 598 32.54 -32.00 -21.50
CA LEU A 598 33.59 -32.42 -22.42
C LEU A 598 33.44 -31.78 -23.81
N THR A 599 32.24 -31.31 -24.15
CA THR A 599 31.93 -30.63 -25.42
C THR A 599 32.05 -29.11 -25.34
N GLY A 600 32.67 -28.58 -24.28
CA GLY A 600 33.02 -27.16 -24.19
C GLY A 600 32.05 -26.30 -23.39
N HIS A 601 31.16 -26.88 -22.58
CA HIS A 601 30.23 -26.14 -21.72
C HIS A 601 30.70 -26.11 -20.26
N LEU A 602 30.46 -25.01 -19.55
CA LEU A 602 30.58 -25.01 -18.09
C LEU A 602 29.28 -25.53 -17.48
N VAL A 603 29.35 -26.64 -16.75
CA VAL A 603 28.19 -27.29 -16.14
C VAL A 603 28.27 -27.16 -14.62
N LEU A 604 27.24 -26.55 -14.03
CA LEU A 604 27.09 -26.38 -12.60
C LEU A 604 25.95 -27.24 -12.09
N ALA A 605 26.15 -27.99 -11.01
CA ALA A 605 25.07 -28.83 -10.46
C ALA A 605 25.14 -29.02 -8.95
N THR A 606 24.06 -29.52 -8.36
CA THR A 606 24.07 -29.94 -6.94
C THR A 606 24.00 -31.45 -6.73
N LEU A 607 24.58 -31.87 -5.59
CA LEU A 607 24.52 -33.24 -5.08
C LEU A 607 24.14 -33.27 -3.59
N HIS A 608 23.59 -34.40 -3.16
CA HIS A 608 23.19 -34.66 -1.76
C HIS A 608 24.15 -35.64 -1.08
N THR A 609 25.37 -35.18 -0.83
CA THR A 609 26.45 -35.94 -0.18
C THR A 609 27.00 -35.15 1.01
N ASN A 610 27.73 -35.81 1.90
CA ASN A 610 28.16 -35.17 3.13
C ASN A 610 29.47 -34.39 2.99
N SER A 611 30.38 -34.82 2.12
CA SER A 611 31.68 -34.19 1.86
C SER A 611 32.00 -34.13 0.37
N ALA A 612 32.99 -33.29 0.01
CA ALA A 612 33.43 -33.17 -1.38
C ALA A 612 34.07 -34.48 -1.88
N PRO A 613 34.97 -35.16 -1.14
CA PRO A 613 35.52 -36.46 -1.55
C PRO A 613 34.47 -37.59 -1.69
N GLU A 614 33.46 -37.65 -0.81
CA GLU A 614 32.37 -38.64 -0.94
C GLU A 614 31.53 -38.43 -2.20
N SER A 615 31.46 -37.19 -2.69
CA SER A 615 30.71 -36.84 -3.90
C SER A 615 31.29 -37.51 -5.15
N ILE A 616 32.62 -37.63 -5.21
CA ILE A 616 33.31 -38.36 -6.29
C ILE A 616 32.87 -39.83 -6.28
N ILE A 617 32.92 -40.49 -5.12
CA ILE A 617 32.53 -41.90 -5.01
C ILE A 617 31.06 -42.08 -5.36
N ARG A 618 30.18 -41.19 -4.89
CA ARG A 618 28.75 -41.25 -5.23
C ARG A 618 28.51 -41.18 -6.74
N LEU A 619 29.24 -40.33 -7.46
CA LEU A 619 29.13 -40.21 -8.92
C LEU A 619 29.64 -41.50 -9.61
N LEU A 620 30.75 -42.06 -9.14
CA LEU A 620 31.26 -43.35 -9.64
C LEU A 620 30.28 -44.50 -9.38
N ASP A 621 29.62 -44.52 -8.22
CA ASP A 621 28.61 -45.52 -7.85
C ASP A 621 27.32 -45.39 -8.69
N MET A 622 27.01 -44.19 -9.18
CA MET A 622 25.93 -43.97 -10.16
C MET A 622 26.29 -44.46 -11.56
N GLY A 623 27.47 -45.04 -11.76
CA GLY A 623 27.89 -45.64 -13.02
C GLY A 623 28.62 -44.69 -13.96
N MET A 624 29.11 -43.54 -13.47
CA MET A 624 29.91 -42.62 -14.29
C MET A 624 31.26 -43.25 -14.63
N ASP A 625 31.68 -43.09 -15.88
CA ASP A 625 33.00 -43.54 -16.32
C ASP A 625 34.10 -42.70 -15.62
N PRO A 626 35.06 -43.35 -14.92
CA PRO A 626 36.08 -42.63 -14.14
C PRO A 626 36.96 -41.72 -14.98
N PHE A 627 37.25 -42.07 -16.23
CA PHE A 627 38.14 -41.30 -17.09
C PHE A 627 37.45 -40.03 -17.59
N ASN A 628 36.28 -40.18 -18.21
CA ASN A 628 35.48 -39.05 -18.67
C ASN A 628 35.10 -38.11 -17.52
N PHE A 629 34.77 -38.66 -16.36
CA PHE A 629 34.44 -37.86 -15.18
C PHE A 629 35.66 -37.10 -14.64
N ALA A 630 36.83 -37.75 -14.51
CA ALA A 630 38.04 -37.09 -14.04
C ALA A 630 38.48 -35.95 -14.97
N ASP A 631 38.37 -36.14 -16.28
CA ASP A 631 38.73 -35.12 -17.27
C ASP A 631 37.78 -33.92 -17.19
N ALA A 632 36.48 -34.18 -17.07
CA ALA A 632 35.42 -33.17 -16.94
C ALA A 632 35.47 -32.38 -15.62
N LEU A 633 35.84 -33.01 -14.50
CA LEU A 633 35.72 -32.43 -13.16
C LEU A 633 36.66 -31.23 -12.96
N LEU A 634 36.10 -30.11 -12.53
CA LEU A 634 36.84 -28.91 -12.12
C LEU A 634 36.98 -28.81 -10.60
N GLY A 635 35.91 -29.13 -9.88
CA GLY A 635 35.91 -29.09 -8.42
C GLY A 635 34.54 -29.36 -7.80
N ILE A 636 34.55 -29.56 -6.49
CA ILE A 636 33.37 -29.83 -5.67
C ILE A 636 33.43 -28.96 -4.42
N LEU A 637 32.40 -28.15 -4.20
CA LEU A 637 32.20 -27.34 -3.01
C LEU A 637 31.17 -28.01 -2.08
N ALA A 638 31.63 -28.65 -1.02
CA ALA A 638 30.77 -29.09 0.06
C ALA A 638 30.41 -27.91 0.98
N GLN A 639 29.14 -27.86 1.39
CA GLN A 639 28.61 -26.77 2.21
C GLN A 639 27.75 -27.25 3.37
N ARG A 640 27.83 -26.52 4.49
CA ARG A 640 26.89 -26.57 5.63
C ARG A 640 26.55 -25.15 6.09
N LEU A 641 25.45 -24.99 6.82
CA LEU A 641 25.10 -23.72 7.47
C LEU A 641 25.12 -23.90 8.99
N ALA A 642 26.03 -23.21 9.66
CA ALA A 642 26.02 -23.04 11.11
C ALA A 642 25.28 -21.76 11.50
N LYS A 643 24.83 -21.66 12.75
CA LYS A 643 24.25 -20.40 13.26
C LYS A 643 25.34 -19.35 13.47
N ARG A 644 25.04 -18.10 13.12
CA ARG A 644 25.93 -16.96 13.33
C ARG A 644 25.70 -16.38 14.73
N LEU A 645 26.77 -16.09 15.46
CA LEU A 645 26.69 -15.42 16.76
C LEU A 645 26.03 -14.04 16.62
N CYS A 646 25.10 -13.73 17.52
CA CYS A 646 24.47 -12.41 17.58
C CYS A 646 25.49 -11.34 18.01
N GLY A 647 25.21 -10.07 17.72
CA GLY A 647 26.01 -8.94 18.21
C GLY A 647 26.05 -8.83 19.75
N CYS A 648 25.17 -9.50 20.49
CA CYS A 648 25.24 -9.59 21.96
C CYS A 648 26.27 -10.60 22.49
N LYS A 649 27.04 -11.24 21.60
CA LYS A 649 28.08 -12.19 21.97
C LYS A 649 29.08 -11.59 22.96
N GLN A 650 29.50 -12.38 23.94
CA GLN A 650 30.46 -11.96 24.96
C GLN A 650 31.88 -12.39 24.59
N PRO A 651 32.85 -11.46 24.44
CA PRO A 651 34.24 -11.81 24.20
C PRO A 651 34.90 -12.41 25.45
N TYR A 652 35.78 -13.39 25.26
CA TYR A 652 36.67 -13.90 26.30
C TYR A 652 38.00 -14.38 25.70
N THR A 653 39.05 -14.36 26.51
CA THR A 653 40.34 -14.95 26.15
C THR A 653 40.30 -16.44 26.47
N PRO A 654 40.44 -17.35 25.49
CA PRO A 654 40.48 -18.78 25.75
C PRO A 654 41.76 -19.15 26.51
N ASN A 655 41.68 -20.18 27.35
CA ASN A 655 42.87 -20.70 28.00
C ASN A 655 43.71 -21.56 27.03
N GLN A 656 44.94 -21.88 27.40
CA GLN A 656 45.84 -22.65 26.53
C GLN A 656 45.30 -24.05 26.18
N ASP A 657 44.55 -24.68 27.09
CA ASP A 657 43.99 -26.01 26.86
C ASP A 657 42.87 -25.97 25.81
N GLU A 658 42.01 -24.95 25.85
CA GLU A 658 40.96 -24.73 24.86
C GLU A 658 41.55 -24.49 23.47
N VAL A 659 42.60 -23.67 23.37
CA VAL A 659 43.32 -23.45 22.11
C VAL A 659 43.98 -24.74 21.62
N ARG A 660 44.57 -25.53 22.53
CA ARG A 660 45.15 -26.85 22.19
C ARG A 660 44.07 -27.82 21.69
N HIS A 661 42.88 -27.81 22.28
CA HIS A 661 41.75 -28.63 21.83
C HIS A 661 41.27 -28.23 20.43
N LEU A 662 41.14 -26.92 20.15
CA LEU A 662 40.81 -26.43 18.81
C LEU A 662 41.86 -26.87 17.78
N LEU A 663 43.14 -26.71 18.11
CA LEU A 663 44.25 -27.10 17.25
C LEU A 663 44.26 -28.61 17.00
N ASN A 664 44.04 -29.42 18.03
CA ASN A 664 43.94 -30.87 17.89
C ASN A 664 42.79 -31.30 16.98
N GLU A 665 41.60 -30.70 17.13
CA GLU A 665 40.46 -30.99 16.25
C GLU A 665 40.68 -30.54 14.80
N TYR A 666 41.39 -29.42 14.58
CA TYR A 666 41.74 -28.95 13.24
C TYR A 666 42.72 -29.89 12.53
N CYS A 667 43.71 -30.39 13.28
CA CYS A 667 44.77 -31.24 12.75
C CYS A 667 44.37 -32.72 12.59
N GLU A 668 43.23 -33.15 13.15
CA GLU A 668 42.85 -34.57 13.18
C GLU A 668 42.84 -35.21 11.79
N GLU A 669 42.32 -34.50 10.78
CA GLU A 669 42.23 -35.02 9.41
C GLU A 669 43.56 -34.91 8.65
N LEU A 670 44.41 -33.95 9.03
CA LEU A 670 45.75 -33.80 8.47
C LEU A 670 46.64 -35.00 8.81
N LYS A 671 46.37 -35.72 9.90
CA LYS A 671 47.12 -36.93 10.29
C LYS A 671 47.19 -38.01 9.20
N SER A 672 46.23 -37.99 8.28
CA SER A 672 46.17 -38.94 7.16
C SER A 672 46.99 -38.53 5.93
N THR A 673 47.52 -37.31 5.90
CA THR A 673 48.29 -36.75 4.77
C THR A 673 49.75 -37.19 4.81
N GLU A 674 50.41 -37.23 3.65
CA GLU A 674 51.84 -37.56 3.58
C GLU A 674 52.69 -36.47 4.23
N ALA A 675 52.35 -35.19 3.99
CA ALA A 675 53.04 -34.05 4.58
C ALA A 675 53.07 -34.12 6.11
N TRP A 676 51.96 -34.51 6.73
CA TRP A 676 51.87 -34.65 8.19
C TRP A 676 52.66 -35.84 8.74
N GLN A 677 52.71 -36.96 8.01
CA GLN A 677 53.49 -38.13 8.41
C GLN A 677 55.00 -37.84 8.43
N HIS A 678 55.46 -36.93 7.57
CA HIS A 678 56.83 -36.44 7.55
C HIS A 678 57.11 -35.43 8.66
N GLU A 679 56.32 -34.36 8.76
CA GLU A 679 56.52 -33.31 9.78
C GLU A 679 55.17 -32.77 10.29
N PRO A 680 54.79 -33.06 11.55
CA PRO A 680 53.54 -32.54 12.12
C PRO A 680 53.51 -31.01 12.19
N ALA A 681 52.63 -30.38 11.41
CA ALA A 681 52.58 -28.94 11.22
C ALA A 681 51.92 -28.14 12.36
N TYR A 682 51.82 -28.69 13.58
CA TYR A 682 51.21 -28.01 14.73
C TYR A 682 51.76 -26.58 14.96
N PRO A 683 53.10 -26.36 15.01
CA PRO A 683 53.64 -25.02 15.26
C PRO A 683 53.37 -24.04 14.11
N ALA A 684 53.38 -24.54 12.86
CA ALA A 684 53.14 -23.73 11.68
C ALA A 684 51.68 -23.25 11.62
N ILE A 685 50.72 -24.15 11.88
CA ILE A 685 49.28 -23.83 11.92
C ILE A 685 49.00 -22.85 13.05
N TYR A 686 49.56 -23.10 14.25
CA TYR A 686 49.39 -22.18 15.38
C TYR A 686 49.93 -20.78 15.07
N LYS A 687 51.12 -20.70 14.44
CA LYS A 687 51.72 -19.42 14.05
C LYS A 687 50.86 -18.68 13.01
N ASP A 688 50.31 -19.38 12.02
CA ASP A 688 49.36 -18.81 11.05
C ASP A 688 48.11 -18.28 11.75
N TRP A 689 47.53 -19.04 12.67
CA TRP A 689 46.37 -18.59 13.44
C TRP A 689 46.66 -17.33 14.25
N VAL A 690 47.78 -17.29 14.97
CA VAL A 690 48.19 -16.10 15.73
C VAL A 690 48.33 -14.89 14.82
N GLN A 691 48.93 -15.06 13.63
CA GLN A 691 49.10 -13.98 12.67
C GLN A 691 47.75 -13.44 12.13
N ARG A 692 46.77 -14.32 11.91
CA ARG A 692 45.49 -13.94 11.28
C ARG A 692 44.40 -13.55 12.28
N PHE A 693 44.41 -14.12 13.47
CA PHE A 693 43.33 -14.01 14.46
C PHE A 693 43.79 -13.59 15.85
N GLY A 694 45.10 -13.55 16.10
CA GLY A 694 45.66 -13.03 17.35
C GLY A 694 45.59 -11.50 17.40
N ASN A 695 45.50 -10.96 18.61
CA ASN A 695 45.73 -9.54 18.86
C ASN A 695 47.24 -9.21 18.84
N ASP A 696 47.61 -7.96 19.13
CA ASP A 696 49.02 -7.51 19.16
C ASP A 696 49.91 -8.27 20.17
N LYS A 697 49.30 -8.99 21.12
CA LYS A 697 49.98 -9.84 22.12
C LYS A 697 50.02 -11.31 21.73
N GLY A 698 49.45 -11.66 20.56
CA GLY A 698 49.30 -13.03 20.09
C GLY A 698 48.23 -13.84 20.81
N GLU A 699 47.31 -13.18 21.52
CA GLU A 699 46.19 -13.83 22.22
C GLU A 699 44.95 -13.87 21.33
N PHE A 700 44.22 -14.99 21.36
CA PHE A 700 42.95 -15.13 20.65
C PHE A 700 41.80 -14.49 21.43
N THR A 701 40.77 -14.02 20.73
CA THR A 701 39.50 -13.62 21.32
C THR A 701 38.40 -14.53 20.80
N LEU A 702 37.83 -15.35 21.67
CA LEU A 702 36.67 -16.18 21.37
C LEU A 702 35.39 -15.55 21.93
N TYR A 703 34.24 -16.08 21.54
CA TYR A 703 32.95 -15.49 21.85
C TYR A 703 31.95 -16.54 22.35
N LYS A 704 31.17 -16.17 23.37
CA LYS A 704 30.07 -16.98 23.89
C LYS A 704 28.71 -16.42 23.45
N PRO A 705 27.72 -17.27 23.15
CA PRO A 705 26.35 -16.82 22.99
C PRO A 705 25.79 -16.38 24.35
N VAL A 706 25.15 -15.20 24.40
CA VAL A 706 24.53 -14.67 25.63
C VAL A 706 23.01 -14.68 25.54
N GLY A 707 22.46 -14.13 24.45
CA GLY A 707 21.03 -13.91 24.30
C GLY A 707 20.67 -12.44 24.50
N CYS A 708 19.75 -11.95 23.68
CA CYS A 708 19.11 -10.66 23.82
C CYS A 708 17.80 -10.66 23.01
N GLU A 709 16.99 -9.64 23.19
CA GLU A 709 15.72 -9.44 22.48
C GLU A 709 15.89 -9.55 20.95
N LYS A 710 16.96 -8.99 20.38
CA LYS A 710 17.22 -9.01 18.91
C LYS A 710 17.38 -10.42 18.33
N CYS A 711 17.79 -11.39 19.13
CA CYS A 711 17.95 -12.80 18.75
C CYS A 711 16.93 -13.73 19.42
N GLY A 712 15.94 -13.17 20.14
CA GLY A 712 15.00 -13.94 20.96
C GLY A 712 15.72 -14.85 21.96
N ASP A 713 16.70 -14.29 22.67
CA ASP A 713 17.47 -14.95 23.73
C ASP A 713 18.24 -16.22 23.35
N THR A 714 18.35 -16.51 22.05
CA THR A 714 19.10 -17.68 21.57
C THR A 714 20.62 -17.48 21.58
N GLY A 715 21.08 -16.23 21.52
CA GLY A 715 22.49 -15.87 21.30
C GLY A 715 22.95 -15.92 19.84
N TYR A 716 22.06 -16.27 18.90
CA TYR A 716 22.38 -16.40 17.48
C TYR A 716 21.42 -15.60 16.59
N LYS A 717 21.93 -15.03 15.50
CA LYS A 717 21.10 -14.33 14.51
C LYS A 717 21.68 -14.48 13.12
N GLY A 718 20.93 -15.10 12.21
CA GLY A 718 21.40 -15.44 10.88
C GLY A 718 22.26 -16.70 10.86
N ARG A 719 22.76 -17.02 9.66
CA ARG A 719 23.56 -18.22 9.39
C ARG A 719 24.93 -17.86 8.82
N VAL A 720 25.87 -18.78 8.89
CA VAL A 720 27.20 -18.70 8.28
C VAL A 720 27.48 -20.02 7.55
N GLY A 721 27.92 -19.92 6.29
CA GLY A 721 28.32 -21.10 5.52
C GLY A 721 29.63 -21.67 6.05
N LEU A 722 29.76 -22.98 6.12
CA LEU A 722 31.02 -23.70 6.27
C LEU A 722 31.31 -24.39 4.95
N HIS A 723 32.53 -24.27 4.44
CA HIS A 723 32.87 -24.63 3.07
C HIS A 723 34.10 -25.51 2.99
N GLU A 724 33.99 -26.58 2.22
CA GLU A 724 35.08 -27.47 1.85
C GLU A 724 35.15 -27.52 0.34
N LEU A 725 36.22 -26.95 -0.23
CA LEU A 725 36.41 -26.84 -1.68
C LEU A 725 37.50 -27.79 -2.13
N LEU A 726 37.10 -28.89 -2.76
CA LEU A 726 38.01 -29.81 -3.44
C LEU A 726 38.20 -29.34 -4.87
N VAL A 727 39.40 -28.88 -5.22
CA VAL A 727 39.78 -28.59 -6.61
C VAL A 727 40.33 -29.87 -7.24
N ALA A 728 39.90 -30.17 -8.47
CA ALA A 728 40.34 -31.36 -9.18
C ALA A 728 41.74 -31.18 -9.77
N SER A 729 42.76 -31.33 -8.92
CA SER A 729 44.16 -31.39 -9.32
C SER A 729 44.47 -32.69 -10.10
N ASP A 730 45.63 -32.73 -10.77
CA ASP A 730 46.04 -33.91 -11.55
C ASP A 730 46.11 -35.18 -10.68
N ASP A 731 46.55 -35.06 -9.41
CA ASP A 731 46.55 -36.17 -8.46
C ASP A 731 45.15 -36.62 -8.08
N VAL A 732 44.23 -35.69 -7.82
CA VAL A 732 42.83 -36.02 -7.54
C VAL A 732 42.21 -36.71 -8.76
N LYS A 733 42.46 -36.21 -9.97
CA LYS A 733 41.98 -36.81 -11.22
C LYS A 733 42.51 -38.22 -11.42
N ARG A 734 43.80 -38.46 -11.18
CA ARG A 734 44.40 -39.80 -11.21
C ARG A 734 43.74 -40.73 -10.19
N LEU A 735 43.52 -40.27 -8.96
CA LEU A 735 42.83 -41.05 -7.92
C LEU A 735 41.37 -41.38 -8.30
N VAL A 736 40.68 -40.47 -8.99
CA VAL A 736 39.33 -40.72 -9.53
C VAL A 736 39.39 -41.84 -10.57
N GLN A 737 40.32 -41.77 -11.53
CA GLN A 737 40.53 -42.78 -12.58
C GLN A 737 40.84 -44.17 -11.98
N GLU A 738 41.66 -44.21 -10.93
CA GLU A 738 42.02 -45.42 -10.19
C GLU A 738 40.91 -45.94 -9.26
N ARG A 739 39.77 -45.24 -9.14
CA ARG A 739 38.68 -45.54 -8.18
C ARG A 739 39.19 -45.64 -6.73
N ALA A 740 40.08 -44.73 -6.34
CA ALA A 740 40.64 -44.70 -5.00
C ALA A 740 39.56 -44.51 -3.92
N ARG A 741 39.82 -45.01 -2.71
CA ARG A 741 38.91 -44.83 -1.56
C ARG A 741 38.90 -43.39 -1.07
N VAL A 742 37.78 -42.95 -0.48
CA VAL A 742 37.57 -41.60 0.10
C VAL A 742 38.78 -41.08 0.90
N PRO A 743 39.40 -41.83 1.83
CA PRO A 743 40.50 -41.30 2.63
C PRO A 743 41.73 -40.87 1.80
N LYS A 744 42.01 -41.55 0.68
CA LYS A 744 43.13 -41.17 -0.21
C LYS A 744 42.83 -39.87 -0.96
N ILE A 745 41.61 -39.72 -1.44
CA ILE A 745 41.16 -38.49 -2.13
C ILE A 745 41.15 -37.32 -1.13
N LEU A 746 40.67 -37.54 0.09
CA LEU A 746 40.72 -36.55 1.16
C LEU A 746 42.16 -36.10 1.45
N ALA A 747 43.08 -37.06 1.65
CA ALA A 747 44.49 -36.75 1.90
C ALA A 747 45.11 -35.92 0.76
N SER A 748 44.91 -36.34 -0.50
CA SER A 748 45.39 -35.59 -1.67
C SER A 748 44.78 -34.19 -1.77
N GLY A 749 43.49 -34.03 -1.47
CA GLY A 749 42.84 -32.73 -1.40
C GLY A 749 43.47 -31.82 -0.33
N LEU A 750 43.70 -32.35 0.88
CA LEU A 750 44.34 -31.63 1.98
C LEU A 750 45.77 -31.22 1.64
N ASP A 751 46.57 -32.12 1.05
CA ASP A 751 47.92 -31.83 0.56
C ASP A 751 47.92 -30.74 -0.54
N SER A 752 46.84 -30.67 -1.33
CA SER A 752 46.61 -29.62 -2.33
C SER A 752 46.03 -28.31 -1.76
N GLY A 753 45.94 -28.19 -0.43
CA GLY A 753 45.47 -26.97 0.24
C GLY A 753 43.95 -26.88 0.42
N MET A 754 43.20 -27.97 0.26
CA MET A 754 41.79 -28.02 0.68
C MET A 754 41.69 -27.86 2.19
N ARG A 755 40.63 -27.17 2.64
CA ARG A 755 40.22 -27.15 4.05
C ARG A 755 38.92 -27.91 4.20
N THR A 756 38.81 -28.74 5.22
CA THR A 756 37.56 -29.46 5.48
C THR A 756 36.50 -28.56 6.08
N LEU A 757 35.25 -29.01 6.07
CA LEU A 757 34.14 -28.28 6.68
C LEU A 757 34.42 -27.90 8.16
N LYS A 758 35.09 -28.80 8.89
CA LYS A 758 35.45 -28.58 10.29
C LYS A 758 36.58 -27.58 10.45
N GLN A 759 37.60 -27.66 9.59
CA GLN A 759 38.72 -26.71 9.58
C GLN A 759 38.25 -25.28 9.26
N ASP A 760 37.45 -25.11 8.21
CA ASP A 760 36.85 -23.81 7.87
C ASP A 760 35.91 -23.31 8.99
N GLY A 761 35.19 -24.22 9.65
CA GLY A 761 34.39 -23.92 10.84
C GLY A 761 35.21 -23.39 12.02
N ILE A 762 36.32 -24.05 12.37
CA ILE A 762 37.22 -23.62 13.45
C ILE A 762 37.81 -22.23 13.15
N GLU A 763 38.21 -21.96 11.91
CA GLU A 763 38.69 -20.64 11.51
C GLU A 763 37.62 -19.55 11.67
N LYS A 764 36.34 -19.90 11.48
CA LYS A 764 35.20 -19.00 11.71
C LYS A 764 34.87 -18.80 13.19
N VAL A 765 35.21 -19.78 14.04
CA VAL A 765 35.18 -19.62 15.51
C VAL A 765 36.26 -18.64 15.94
N LEU A 766 37.49 -18.78 15.43
CA LEU A 766 38.59 -17.85 15.68
C LEU A 766 38.27 -16.43 15.16
N GLY A 767 37.57 -16.31 14.04
CA GLY A 767 37.04 -15.03 13.53
C GLY A 767 35.80 -14.50 14.26
N GLY A 768 35.29 -15.20 15.28
CA GLY A 768 34.14 -14.79 16.07
C GLY A 768 32.79 -14.75 15.33
N LEU A 769 32.65 -15.51 14.25
CA LEU A 769 31.41 -15.59 13.47
C LEU A 769 30.44 -16.64 14.00
N THR A 770 30.95 -17.73 14.58
CA THR A 770 30.19 -18.83 15.16
C THR A 770 30.97 -19.41 16.36
N ASP A 771 30.51 -20.51 16.93
CA ASP A 771 31.18 -21.24 18.01
C ASP A 771 31.34 -22.73 17.69
N MET A 772 32.13 -23.43 18.52
CA MET A 772 32.40 -24.86 18.32
C MET A 772 31.17 -25.74 18.50
N ALA A 773 30.18 -25.33 19.29
CA ALA A 773 28.96 -26.12 19.43
C ALA A 773 28.21 -26.17 18.10
N GLN A 774 28.12 -25.04 17.39
CA GLN A 774 27.51 -24.99 16.06
C GLN A 774 28.34 -25.74 15.01
N VAL A 775 29.68 -25.57 15.01
CA VAL A 775 30.55 -26.30 14.05
C VAL A 775 30.41 -27.81 14.22
N ARG A 776 30.48 -28.32 15.45
CA ARG A 776 30.34 -29.75 15.74
C ARG A 776 28.94 -30.28 15.40
N ALA A 777 27.89 -29.47 15.58
CA ALA A 777 26.52 -29.87 15.27
C ALA A 777 26.26 -30.10 13.77
N VAL A 778 26.97 -29.40 12.88
CA VAL A 778 26.74 -29.48 11.42
C VAL A 778 27.81 -30.27 10.67
N CYS A 779 28.98 -30.46 11.28
CA CYS A 779 30.09 -31.25 10.76
C CYS A 779 30.16 -32.66 11.39
N ILE A 780 29.00 -33.24 11.74
CA ILE A 780 28.93 -34.61 12.26
C ILE A 780 29.39 -35.56 11.15
N LYS A 781 30.34 -36.43 11.49
CA LYS A 781 30.79 -37.55 10.65
C LYS A 781 30.03 -38.81 11.02
#